data_AF-A0A1V5YDI9-F1
#
_entry.id   AF-A0A1V5YDI9-F1
#
_cell.length_a   1.000
_cell.length_b   1.000
_cell.length_c   1.000
_cell.angle_alpha   90.00
_cell.angle_beta   90.00
_cell.angle_gamma   90.00
#
_symmetry.space_group_name_H-M   'P 1'
#
loop_
_entity.id
_entity.type
_entity.pdbx_description
1 polymer ?
#
loop_
_entity_poly.entity_id
_entity_poly.type
_entity_poly.pdbx_seq_one_letter_code
_entity_poly.pdbx_strand_id
1 'polypeptide(L)'
;MLWPGRCGTIARMTATNENPAVRAGRTRWMDLLVLLCLAALICAMAAGSGLQAAHRELRRGVSTTRLPAAAMPPGQGYGVNVALEQYSADELPQVLELVQRAGLYWLRQSVPWSEIEPSQGDYHWEPWDRIVDAVQRQGLGLVAVLETSPAWARRPADRAERSAPPQYPTTFALFARAIASRYAGRIAWYQVWDQPNIAPNWGSGPVDPQGYVRLLRLAAAEIRAADPAARIQCAALAPNTESGGRNMSDVLFLRGIYQSGGKGWFDALAAKPYGFWSGPDDRRVNANVLNFSRLILLREEMVRFDDADVPIWAAEFGWNSLPPGWEGQPSPWGTDEPALQTARSVLAVRRARSEWGWLGPMIWAQLQPTQPDSAGWGLALLGRDSQPTAFYDALSAVTGEATPLTPPDESAFLARAAAVLLLGLVSVAGLAVAWRQSDWPRRLRRMAAAFAGAPAAVQLLLLALSLAVFWFSPWSWVSLGGLVVAAWAIWQRTDLGLCAVVATLPFYGSWRAVLGRPVSVVELLLLLSLGSFLGGLLRGLPGKAARPTLRELCRWLVGQVRPLTALDWATVGFVVLAAASLAVSQNKGVSLREFRVIVLEPALFYWMIRMGVRERAVLRRLAISLLVAGLAVSLYGLYQYVAHGDAIVVEGVRRMRAVYGSPNNLSLFLGRVIPLALAIALAGTTHWLRRASAVVLAVLVLCFFLTFSRGGWLLSLPAGFLTVAFLRGRRTTLMVLGALLLCLALLLPIAGTERLTSLLDLEQGTTFRRIGLWRAAWRMISDHPITGVGLDNFLYRYPDYMLPEAWEEPNLSHPHNIVLDFWTRLGIGGPVVLAVLLLAFFQAALRLYWRLPEGDEHAIILGWTASMVATLAHGMVDHSYFLVDLALVFFLTLGWVSALPLAMRAEAPLEAKSG
;
A
#
# COMPACT_ATOMS: atom_id res chain seq x y z
N MET A 1 35.95 -3.33 68.14
CA MET A 1 36.54 -3.08 66.81
C MET A 1 35.41 -3.14 65.78
N LEU A 2 34.60 -2.09 65.61
CA LEU A 2 34.79 -0.90 64.75
C LEU A 2 34.84 -1.20 63.24
N TRP A 3 33.65 -1.30 62.58
CA TRP A 3 33.16 -0.31 61.60
C TRP A 3 31.76 -0.68 61.05
N PRO A 4 30.68 0.08 61.36
CA PRO A 4 29.43 0.09 60.59
C PRO A 4 29.39 1.32 59.67
N GLY A 5 28.90 1.21 58.43
CA GLY A 5 28.72 2.41 57.60
C GLY A 5 28.25 2.26 56.16
N ARG A 6 26.99 2.69 55.93
CA ARG A 6 26.46 3.42 54.75
C ARG A 6 26.15 2.65 53.46
N CYS A 7 24.96 2.03 53.44
CA CYS A 7 24.11 1.97 52.24
C CYS A 7 23.13 3.15 52.27
N GLY A 8 23.52 4.28 51.68
CA GLY A 8 22.69 5.48 51.67
C GLY A 8 23.38 6.68 51.04
N THR A 9 23.69 6.62 49.74
CA THR A 9 24.26 7.79 49.04
C THR A 9 23.96 7.79 47.53
N ILE A 10 22.76 8.23 47.13
CA ILE A 10 22.58 9.05 45.91
C ILE A 10 21.62 10.21 46.24
N ALA A 11 21.92 10.90 47.33
CA ALA A 11 21.46 12.26 47.58
C ALA A 11 22.61 12.98 48.29
N ARG A 12 23.12 14.02 47.63
CA ARG A 12 24.20 14.95 48.06
C ARG A 12 25.64 14.44 47.91
N MET A 13 26.35 15.00 46.93
CA MET A 13 27.49 15.92 47.17
C MET A 13 28.11 16.38 45.84
N THR A 14 27.82 17.63 45.47
CA THR A 14 28.80 18.73 45.38
C THR A 14 28.01 20.01 45.13
N ALA A 15 27.99 20.86 46.14
CA ALA A 15 27.64 22.26 46.02
C ALA A 15 28.67 22.95 45.12
N THR A 16 28.31 23.15 43.86
CA THR A 16 28.70 24.35 43.13
C THR A 16 27.48 25.26 43.22
N ASN A 17 27.68 26.54 43.55
CA ASN A 17 26.67 27.56 43.84
C ASN A 17 25.82 27.96 42.60
N GLU A 18 25.44 27.00 41.76
CA GLU A 18 24.49 27.17 40.65
C GLU A 18 23.22 26.38 40.97
N ASN A 19 22.09 27.10 41.01
CA ASN A 19 20.76 26.57 41.27
C ASN A 19 20.46 25.33 40.38
N PRO A 20 19.94 24.20 40.91
CA PRO A 20 19.64 23.00 40.14
C PRO A 20 18.73 23.25 38.91
N ALA A 21 17.86 24.27 38.97
CA ALA A 21 17.08 24.74 37.83
C ALA A 21 17.94 25.39 36.72
N VAL A 22 19.03 26.06 37.08
CA VAL A 22 20.00 26.69 36.17
C VAL A 22 20.90 25.65 35.51
N ARG A 23 21.29 24.59 36.24
CA ARG A 23 22.07 23.46 35.71
C ARG A 23 21.25 22.55 34.79
N ALA A 24 20.00 22.24 35.16
CA ALA A 24 19.03 21.56 34.30
C ALA A 24 18.62 22.40 33.08
N GLY A 25 18.69 23.73 33.21
CA GLY A 25 18.62 24.66 32.08
C GLY A 25 19.80 24.48 31.14
N ARG A 26 21.05 24.62 31.61
CA ARG A 26 22.25 24.63 30.75
C ARG A 26 22.39 23.42 29.80
N THR A 27 21.98 22.22 30.22
CA THR A 27 22.04 20.98 29.42
C THR A 27 20.95 20.87 28.34
N ARG A 28 19.71 21.31 28.62
CA ARG A 28 18.56 21.19 27.68
C ARG A 28 18.70 21.98 26.36
N TRP A 29 19.63 22.95 26.27
CA TRP A 29 19.75 23.86 25.11
C TRP A 29 20.86 23.51 24.15
N MET A 30 21.96 22.91 24.63
CA MET A 30 22.93 22.26 23.74
C MET A 30 22.23 21.13 22.97
N ASP A 31 21.32 20.41 23.64
CA ASP A 31 20.48 19.40 23.00
C ASP A 31 19.54 20.01 21.96
N LEU A 32 18.92 21.18 22.23
CA LEU A 32 18.06 21.86 21.25
C LEU A 32 18.84 22.35 20.03
N LEU A 33 20.06 22.87 20.20
CA LEU A 33 20.92 23.22 19.08
C LEU A 33 21.31 21.98 18.27
N VAL A 34 21.67 20.87 18.95
CA VAL A 34 21.98 19.59 18.30
C VAL A 34 20.75 19.06 17.56
N LEU A 35 19.55 19.15 18.13
CA LEU A 35 18.30 18.78 17.47
C LEU A 35 17.98 19.68 16.27
N LEU A 36 18.23 21.00 16.35
CA LEU A 36 18.04 21.91 15.23
C LEU A 36 19.04 21.62 14.10
N CYS A 37 20.30 21.31 14.45
CA CYS A 37 21.31 20.90 13.48
C CYS A 37 20.98 19.54 12.85
N LEU A 38 20.52 18.57 13.67
CA LEU A 38 20.04 17.27 13.21
C LEU A 38 18.78 17.42 12.35
N ALA A 39 17.83 18.29 12.72
CA ALA A 39 16.63 18.56 11.95
C ALA A 39 16.97 19.22 10.62
N ALA A 40 17.89 20.18 10.59
CA ALA A 40 18.38 20.78 9.35
C ALA A 40 19.11 19.75 8.47
N LEU A 41 19.93 18.87 9.06
CA LEU A 41 20.58 17.77 8.35
C LEU A 41 19.55 16.77 7.81
N ILE A 42 18.55 16.38 8.60
CA ILE A 42 17.46 15.48 8.20
C ILE A 42 16.64 16.14 7.08
N CYS A 43 16.34 17.44 7.16
CA CYS A 43 15.65 18.18 6.11
C CYS A 43 16.49 18.21 4.82
N ALA A 44 17.81 18.42 4.91
CA ALA A 44 18.71 18.38 3.76
C ALA A 44 18.79 16.97 3.15
N MET A 45 18.89 15.92 3.99
CA MET A 45 18.86 14.53 3.55
C MET A 45 17.53 14.16 2.91
N ALA A 46 16.41 14.62 3.48
CA ALA A 46 15.08 14.36 2.97
C ALA A 46 14.81 15.13 1.67
N ALA A 47 15.25 16.39 1.57
CA ALA A 47 15.23 17.15 0.32
C ALA A 47 16.12 16.50 -0.76
N GLY A 48 17.32 16.03 -0.38
CA GLY A 48 18.18 15.24 -1.25
C GLY A 48 17.53 13.94 -1.70
N SER A 49 16.83 13.25 -0.79
CA SER A 49 16.07 12.03 -1.12
C SER A 49 14.85 12.31 -2.00
N GLY A 50 14.19 13.46 -1.83
CA GLY A 50 13.07 13.92 -2.64
C GLY A 50 13.53 14.32 -4.04
N LEU A 51 14.67 15.01 -4.16
CA LEU A 51 15.35 15.28 -5.42
C LEU A 51 15.73 13.97 -6.12
N GLN A 52 16.30 13.01 -5.39
CA GLN A 52 16.65 11.70 -5.95
C GLN A 52 15.41 10.92 -6.40
N ALA A 53 14.31 10.96 -5.63
CA ALA A 53 13.06 10.33 -6.00
C ALA A 53 12.43 10.98 -7.25
N ALA A 54 12.37 12.31 -7.30
CA ALA A 54 11.88 13.06 -8.47
C ALA A 54 12.76 12.79 -9.69
N HIS A 55 14.07 12.72 -9.51
CA HIS A 55 15.01 12.38 -10.57
C HIS A 55 14.80 10.95 -11.10
N ARG A 56 14.61 9.97 -10.20
CA ARG A 56 14.28 8.58 -10.58
C ARG A 56 12.96 8.52 -11.35
N GLU A 57 11.93 9.25 -10.93
CA GLU A 57 10.63 9.25 -11.59
C GLU A 57 10.71 9.84 -13.00
N LEU A 58 11.39 10.99 -13.17
CA LEU A 58 11.56 11.64 -14.48
C LEU A 58 12.34 10.78 -15.49
N ARG A 59 13.21 9.88 -14.99
CA ARG A 59 14.09 9.02 -15.81
C ARG A 59 13.64 7.57 -15.90
N ARG A 60 12.53 7.22 -15.25
CA ARG A 60 12.02 5.86 -15.25
C ARG A 60 11.75 5.42 -16.70
N GLY A 61 12.25 4.24 -17.08
CA GLY A 61 12.10 3.69 -18.42
C GLY A 61 13.02 4.24 -19.52
N VAL A 62 13.82 5.27 -19.24
CA VAL A 62 14.82 5.78 -20.19
C VAL A 62 15.96 4.79 -20.32
N SER A 63 16.27 4.37 -21.54
CA SER A 63 17.31 3.39 -21.86
C SER A 63 18.35 3.98 -22.81
N THR A 64 19.62 3.91 -22.40
CA THR A 64 20.77 4.22 -23.26
C THR A 64 21.24 3.02 -24.08
N THR A 65 20.67 1.83 -23.85
CA THR A 65 21.04 0.58 -24.52
C THR A 65 19.96 0.19 -25.52
N ARG A 66 20.37 -0.10 -26.76
CA ARG A 66 19.50 -0.69 -27.79
C ARG A 66 19.44 -2.19 -27.63
N LEU A 67 18.29 -2.78 -27.94
CA LEU A 67 18.21 -4.23 -28.09
C LEU A 67 19.11 -4.71 -29.24
N PRO A 68 19.58 -5.99 -29.18
CA PRO A 68 20.35 -6.58 -30.27
C PRO A 68 19.61 -6.45 -31.60
N ALA A 69 20.35 -6.19 -32.68
CA ALA A 69 19.76 -6.03 -34.01
C ALA A 69 18.93 -7.25 -34.44
N ALA A 70 19.30 -8.47 -34.01
CA ALA A 70 18.57 -9.71 -34.30
C ALA A 70 17.18 -9.80 -33.65
N ALA A 71 16.94 -9.03 -32.58
CA ALA A 71 15.64 -8.93 -31.91
C ALA A 71 14.73 -7.88 -32.57
N MET A 72 15.30 -6.99 -33.38
CA MET A 72 14.57 -5.92 -34.06
C MET A 72 14.30 -6.32 -35.51
N PRO A 73 13.10 -6.04 -36.05
CA PRO A 73 12.83 -6.37 -37.44
C PRO A 73 13.65 -5.45 -38.39
N PRO A 74 14.10 -5.97 -39.56
CA PRO A 74 14.78 -5.15 -40.57
C PRO A 74 13.81 -4.14 -41.20
N GLY A 75 14.25 -2.90 -41.42
CA GLY A 75 13.47 -1.86 -42.13
C GLY A 75 13.07 -0.65 -41.28
N GLN A 76 12.29 0.26 -41.88
CA GLN A 76 11.82 1.50 -41.24
C GLN A 76 10.89 1.17 -40.05
N GLY A 77 11.12 1.84 -38.91
CA GLY A 77 10.50 1.50 -37.63
C GLY A 77 9.04 1.95 -37.46
N TYR A 78 8.29 2.09 -38.54
CA TYR A 78 6.99 2.74 -38.56
C TYR A 78 5.95 1.96 -39.38
N GLY A 79 4.70 2.02 -38.96
CA GLY A 79 3.59 1.29 -39.60
C GLY A 79 2.23 1.90 -39.32
N VAL A 80 1.18 1.27 -39.82
CA VAL A 80 -0.20 1.72 -39.62
C VAL A 80 -1.16 0.54 -39.57
N ASN A 81 -2.22 0.67 -38.75
CA ASN A 81 -3.34 -0.27 -38.73
C ASN A 81 -4.24 -0.05 -39.95
N VAL A 82 -4.57 -1.13 -40.63
CA VAL A 82 -5.30 -1.10 -41.90
C VAL A 82 -6.48 -2.07 -41.89
N ALA A 83 -7.47 -1.75 -42.72
CA ALA A 83 -8.59 -2.61 -43.06
C ALA A 83 -8.66 -2.68 -44.59
N LEU A 84 -7.71 -3.41 -45.19
CA LEU A 84 -7.48 -3.43 -46.63
C LEU A 84 -8.60 -4.13 -47.42
N GLU A 85 -9.40 -4.94 -46.73
CA GLU A 85 -10.57 -5.61 -47.29
C GLU A 85 -11.63 -4.63 -47.81
N GLN A 86 -11.64 -3.39 -47.31
CA GLN A 86 -12.59 -2.36 -47.74
C GLN A 86 -12.29 -1.78 -49.13
N TYR A 87 -11.06 -1.93 -49.63
CA TYR A 87 -10.65 -1.39 -50.93
C TYR A 87 -10.83 -2.43 -52.04
N SER A 88 -11.23 -1.97 -53.21
CA SER A 88 -11.26 -2.80 -54.43
C SER A 88 -9.86 -3.18 -54.91
N ALA A 89 -9.77 -4.09 -55.89
CA ALA A 89 -8.50 -4.48 -56.48
C ALA A 89 -7.76 -3.32 -57.17
N ASP A 90 -8.50 -2.33 -57.67
CA ASP A 90 -7.94 -1.17 -58.39
C ASP A 90 -7.49 -0.05 -57.44
N GLU A 91 -8.16 0.10 -56.29
CA GLU A 91 -7.81 1.11 -55.27
C GLU A 91 -6.64 0.66 -54.39
N LEU A 92 -6.52 -0.64 -54.12
CA LEU A 92 -5.54 -1.18 -53.18
C LEU A 92 -4.08 -0.77 -53.50
N PRO A 93 -3.59 -0.80 -54.76
CA PRO A 93 -2.26 -0.31 -55.08
C PRO A 93 -2.04 1.17 -54.75
N GLN A 94 -3.06 2.02 -54.95
CA GLN A 94 -2.98 3.47 -54.73
C GLN A 94 -2.91 3.80 -53.23
N VAL A 95 -3.67 3.07 -52.42
CA VAL A 95 -3.64 3.18 -50.95
C VAL A 95 -2.29 2.71 -50.39
N LEU A 96 -1.75 1.60 -50.91
CA LEU A 96 -0.43 1.12 -50.49
C LEU A 96 0.70 2.08 -50.89
N GLU A 97 0.58 2.76 -52.03
CA GLU A 97 1.51 3.82 -52.44
C GLU A 97 1.45 5.04 -51.49
N LEU A 98 0.25 5.40 -50.99
CA LEU A 98 0.12 6.41 -49.93
C LEU A 98 0.85 6.00 -48.65
N VAL A 99 0.73 4.74 -48.22
CA VAL A 99 1.46 4.23 -47.05
C VAL A 99 2.97 4.37 -47.24
N GLN A 100 3.51 3.97 -48.40
CA GLN A 100 4.93 4.12 -48.70
C GLN A 100 5.39 5.57 -48.72
N ARG A 101 4.60 6.47 -49.34
CA ARG A 101 4.90 7.91 -49.39
C ARG A 101 4.94 8.56 -48.01
N ALA A 102 4.24 8.00 -47.03
CA ALA A 102 4.31 8.43 -45.63
C ALA A 102 5.56 7.91 -44.87
N GLY A 103 6.44 7.12 -45.52
CA GLY A 103 7.56 6.46 -44.85
C GLY A 103 7.11 5.35 -43.89
N LEU A 104 5.95 4.75 -44.15
CA LEU A 104 5.41 3.64 -43.36
C LEU A 104 5.71 2.33 -44.08
N TYR A 105 6.05 1.30 -43.29
CA TYR A 105 6.45 -0.01 -43.82
C TYR A 105 5.59 -1.15 -43.28
N TRP A 106 5.27 -1.14 -41.98
CA TRP A 106 4.50 -2.19 -41.34
C TRP A 106 2.99 -1.96 -41.50
N LEU A 107 2.29 -2.92 -42.08
CA LEU A 107 0.84 -2.95 -42.17
C LEU A 107 0.30 -3.94 -41.15
N ARG A 108 -0.47 -3.45 -40.17
CA ARG A 108 -1.14 -4.31 -39.20
C ARG A 108 -2.60 -4.52 -39.63
N GLN A 109 -2.91 -5.73 -40.08
CA GLN A 109 -4.18 -6.10 -40.70
C GLN A 109 -4.89 -7.12 -39.80
N SER A 110 -6.17 -6.89 -39.51
CA SER A 110 -7.02 -7.90 -38.88
C SER A 110 -7.29 -9.04 -39.87
N VAL A 111 -7.17 -10.27 -39.39
CA VAL A 111 -7.40 -11.50 -40.15
C VAL A 111 -8.37 -12.39 -39.36
N PRO A 112 -9.68 -12.14 -39.47
CA PRO A 112 -10.68 -12.83 -38.68
C PRO A 112 -10.92 -14.26 -39.15
N TRP A 113 -10.64 -15.23 -38.28
CA TRP A 113 -10.90 -16.65 -38.53
C TRP A 113 -12.37 -16.92 -38.90
N SER A 114 -13.31 -16.22 -38.25
CA SER A 114 -14.73 -16.48 -38.47
C SER A 114 -15.24 -16.14 -39.88
N GLU A 115 -14.55 -15.26 -40.60
CA GLU A 115 -14.86 -14.93 -42.01
C GLU A 115 -14.10 -15.85 -42.98
N ILE A 116 -12.91 -16.30 -42.59
CA ILE A 116 -12.09 -17.19 -43.41
C ILE A 116 -12.63 -18.62 -43.40
N GLU A 117 -13.11 -19.11 -42.26
CA GLU A 117 -13.61 -20.48 -42.11
C GLU A 117 -15.02 -20.48 -41.48
N PRO A 118 -16.04 -19.94 -42.18
CA PRO A 118 -17.39 -19.81 -41.64
C PRO A 118 -18.01 -21.16 -41.27
N SER A 119 -17.64 -22.22 -41.99
CA SER A 119 -17.95 -23.63 -41.69
C SER A 119 -16.67 -24.45 -41.64
N GLN A 120 -16.61 -25.46 -40.77
CA GLN A 120 -15.40 -26.24 -40.55
C GLN A 120 -14.88 -26.87 -41.86
N GLY A 121 -13.63 -26.54 -42.22
CA GLY A 121 -12.96 -27.00 -43.45
C GLY A 121 -13.34 -26.26 -44.74
N ASP A 122 -14.32 -25.35 -44.71
CA ASP A 122 -14.69 -24.51 -45.86
C ASP A 122 -14.00 -23.15 -45.75
N TYR A 123 -12.92 -22.97 -46.53
CA TYR A 123 -12.06 -21.79 -46.44
C TYR A 123 -12.31 -20.77 -47.56
N HIS A 124 -12.54 -19.52 -47.20
CA HIS A 124 -12.80 -18.38 -48.09
C HIS A 124 -11.55 -17.49 -48.16
N TRP A 125 -10.59 -17.86 -49.03
CA TRP A 125 -9.27 -17.22 -49.09
C TRP A 125 -9.18 -15.97 -49.99
N GLU A 126 -10.10 -15.81 -50.94
CA GLU A 126 -9.97 -14.85 -52.05
C GLU A 126 -9.69 -13.39 -51.62
N PRO A 127 -10.37 -12.81 -50.61
CA PRO A 127 -10.04 -11.46 -50.12
C PRO A 127 -8.62 -11.36 -49.56
N TRP A 128 -8.15 -12.41 -48.86
CA TRP A 128 -6.87 -12.43 -48.18
C TRP A 128 -5.72 -12.72 -49.15
N ASP A 129 -5.92 -13.58 -50.14
CA ASP A 129 -4.96 -13.79 -51.22
C ASP A 129 -4.65 -12.47 -51.93
N ARG A 130 -5.70 -11.72 -52.28
CA ARG A 130 -5.59 -10.40 -52.92
C ARG A 130 -4.79 -9.41 -52.06
N ILE A 131 -5.07 -9.36 -50.76
CA ILE A 131 -4.37 -8.46 -49.82
C ILE A 131 -2.90 -8.85 -49.70
N VAL A 132 -2.59 -10.12 -49.42
CA VAL A 132 -1.21 -10.59 -49.26
C VAL A 132 -0.41 -10.41 -50.56
N ASP A 133 -1.02 -10.69 -51.72
CA ASP A 133 -0.43 -10.44 -53.04
C ASP A 133 -0.13 -8.96 -53.29
N ALA A 134 -1.02 -8.05 -52.91
CA ALA A 134 -0.82 -6.61 -53.10
C ALA A 134 0.27 -6.07 -52.17
N VAL A 135 0.25 -6.45 -50.89
CA VAL A 135 1.25 -6.04 -49.90
C VAL A 135 2.64 -6.52 -50.27
N GLN A 136 2.77 -7.79 -50.71
CA GLN A 136 4.05 -8.33 -51.14
C GLN A 136 4.57 -7.65 -52.42
N ARG A 137 3.71 -7.40 -53.42
CA ARG A 137 4.12 -6.70 -54.65
C ARG A 137 4.67 -5.30 -54.38
N GLN A 138 4.16 -4.64 -53.34
CA GLN A 138 4.64 -3.34 -52.87
C GLN A 138 5.86 -3.46 -51.93
N GLY A 139 6.33 -4.66 -51.60
CA GLY A 139 7.47 -4.84 -50.71
C GLY A 139 7.25 -4.31 -49.29
N LEU A 140 5.99 -4.29 -48.82
CA LEU A 140 5.62 -3.85 -47.47
C LEU A 140 5.57 -5.05 -46.50
N GLY A 141 5.75 -4.80 -45.21
CA GLY A 141 5.72 -5.84 -44.18
C GLY A 141 4.31 -6.05 -43.63
N LEU A 142 3.79 -7.27 -43.66
CA LEU A 142 2.47 -7.60 -43.11
C LEU A 142 2.55 -8.20 -41.70
N VAL A 143 1.82 -7.61 -40.76
CA VAL A 143 1.49 -8.18 -39.45
C VAL A 143 0.04 -8.66 -39.51
N ALA A 144 -0.15 -9.98 -39.54
CA ALA A 144 -1.46 -10.62 -39.57
C ALA A 144 -1.97 -10.83 -38.14
N VAL A 145 -3.05 -10.15 -37.76
CA VAL A 145 -3.70 -10.31 -36.45
C VAL A 145 -4.73 -11.42 -36.54
N LEU A 146 -4.39 -12.60 -36.04
CA LEU A 146 -5.27 -13.76 -36.04
C LEU A 146 -6.24 -13.64 -34.87
N GLU A 147 -7.52 -13.43 -35.17
CA GLU A 147 -8.53 -13.17 -34.16
C GLU A 147 -9.91 -13.70 -34.55
N THR A 148 -10.88 -13.56 -33.62
CA THR A 148 -12.23 -14.13 -33.68
C THR A 148 -12.24 -15.66 -33.73
N SER A 149 -13.41 -16.23 -33.49
CA SER A 149 -13.65 -17.67 -33.68
C SER A 149 -14.90 -17.83 -34.54
N PRO A 150 -15.05 -18.82 -35.44
CA PRO A 150 -16.31 -19.09 -36.13
C PRO A 150 -17.36 -19.70 -35.18
N ALA A 151 -18.63 -19.62 -35.56
CA ALA A 151 -19.74 -20.06 -34.71
C ALA A 151 -19.69 -21.54 -34.32
N TRP A 152 -19.11 -22.38 -35.16
CA TRP A 152 -18.94 -23.83 -34.91
C TRP A 152 -17.80 -24.14 -33.93
N ALA A 153 -16.85 -23.21 -33.71
CA ALA A 153 -15.71 -23.40 -32.82
C ALA A 153 -15.89 -22.77 -31.43
N ARG A 154 -16.95 -21.97 -31.23
CA ARG A 154 -17.27 -21.31 -29.95
C ARG A 154 -18.08 -22.22 -29.03
N ARG A 155 -18.03 -21.95 -27.72
CA ARG A 155 -18.93 -22.60 -26.76
C ARG A 155 -20.39 -22.23 -27.10
N PRO A 156 -21.38 -23.11 -26.82
CA PRO A 156 -22.78 -22.79 -27.07
C PRO A 156 -23.26 -21.49 -26.41
N ALA A 157 -22.76 -21.17 -25.21
CA ALA A 157 -23.09 -19.94 -24.48
C ALA A 157 -22.53 -18.67 -25.14
N ASP A 158 -21.45 -18.79 -25.92
CA ASP A 158 -20.76 -17.67 -26.58
C ASP A 158 -21.08 -17.65 -28.08
N ARG A 159 -22.10 -18.38 -28.54
CA ARG A 159 -22.37 -18.56 -29.98
C ARG A 159 -22.68 -17.25 -30.70
N ALA A 160 -23.19 -16.24 -30.01
CA ALA A 160 -23.43 -14.90 -30.57
C ALA A 160 -22.19 -13.99 -30.51
N GLU A 161 -21.19 -14.30 -29.68
CA GLU A 161 -20.04 -13.44 -29.42
C GLU A 161 -18.86 -13.79 -30.33
N ARG A 162 -18.71 -13.07 -31.45
CA ARG A 162 -17.70 -13.35 -32.48
C ARG A 162 -16.26 -13.33 -31.95
N SER A 163 -16.00 -12.46 -30.99
CA SER A 163 -14.72 -12.26 -30.30
C SER A 163 -14.54 -13.14 -29.06
N ALA A 164 -15.40 -14.13 -28.84
CA ALA A 164 -15.12 -15.14 -27.82
C ALA A 164 -14.00 -16.09 -28.28
N PRO A 165 -13.12 -16.52 -27.36
CA PRO A 165 -12.12 -17.53 -27.69
C PRO A 165 -12.79 -18.86 -28.08
N PRO A 166 -12.08 -19.72 -28.84
CA PRO A 166 -12.62 -21.03 -29.18
C PRO A 166 -12.82 -21.88 -27.94
N GLN A 167 -13.79 -22.80 -27.99
CA GLN A 167 -13.96 -23.80 -26.94
C GLN A 167 -12.70 -24.67 -26.77
N TYR A 168 -12.05 -25.00 -27.89
CA TYR A 168 -10.83 -25.79 -27.93
C TYR A 168 -9.71 -24.99 -28.59
N PRO A 169 -8.67 -24.57 -27.87
CA PRO A 169 -7.55 -23.84 -28.45
C PRO A 169 -6.85 -24.53 -29.63
N THR A 170 -6.96 -25.87 -29.73
CA THR A 170 -6.42 -26.66 -30.83
C THR A 170 -7.09 -26.36 -32.17
N THR A 171 -8.37 -26.00 -32.21
CA THR A 171 -9.06 -25.67 -33.47
C THR A 171 -8.54 -24.36 -34.04
N PHE A 172 -8.30 -23.36 -33.19
CA PHE A 172 -7.63 -22.13 -33.60
C PHE A 172 -6.18 -22.38 -34.04
N ALA A 173 -5.47 -23.30 -33.39
CA ALA A 173 -4.11 -23.67 -33.79
C ALA A 173 -4.08 -24.30 -35.20
N LEU A 174 -5.08 -25.11 -35.57
CA LEU A 174 -5.21 -25.65 -36.93
C LEU A 174 -5.48 -24.56 -37.97
N PHE A 175 -6.31 -23.57 -37.64
CA PHE A 175 -6.48 -22.39 -38.49
C PHE A 175 -5.16 -21.60 -38.63
N ALA A 176 -4.45 -21.38 -37.52
CA ALA A 176 -3.15 -20.73 -37.51
C ALA A 176 -2.12 -21.49 -38.38
N ARG A 177 -2.16 -22.83 -38.38
CA ARG A 177 -1.39 -23.68 -39.30
C ARG A 177 -1.80 -23.45 -40.76
N ALA A 178 -3.09 -23.44 -41.06
CA ALA A 178 -3.61 -23.32 -42.41
C ALA A 178 -3.17 -21.99 -43.05
N ILE A 179 -3.29 -20.89 -42.31
CA ILE A 179 -2.86 -19.58 -42.77
C ILE A 179 -1.34 -19.47 -42.90
N ALA A 180 -0.58 -20.03 -41.94
CA ALA A 180 0.88 -20.07 -42.02
C ALA A 180 1.38 -20.90 -43.21
N SER A 181 0.75 -22.06 -43.45
CA SER A 181 1.11 -22.93 -44.58
C SER A 181 0.81 -22.26 -45.92
N ARG A 182 -0.30 -21.51 -46.01
CA ARG A 182 -0.71 -20.84 -47.25
C ARG A 182 0.19 -19.67 -47.61
N TYR A 183 0.60 -18.88 -46.63
CA TYR A 183 1.33 -17.63 -46.83
C TYR A 183 2.78 -17.67 -46.30
N ALA A 184 3.37 -18.87 -46.20
CA ALA A 184 4.73 -19.07 -45.70
C ALA A 184 5.73 -18.16 -46.43
N GLY A 185 6.54 -17.42 -45.68
CA GLY A 185 7.50 -16.45 -46.20
C GLY A 185 6.90 -15.15 -46.79
N ARG A 186 5.57 -14.98 -46.78
CA ARG A 186 4.87 -13.79 -47.31
C ARG A 186 4.27 -12.93 -46.20
N ILE A 187 3.93 -13.53 -45.06
CA ILE A 187 3.54 -12.81 -43.83
C ILE A 187 4.77 -12.70 -42.93
N ALA A 188 5.10 -11.49 -42.48
CA ALA A 188 6.30 -11.27 -41.69
C ALA A 188 6.08 -11.57 -40.19
N TRP A 189 4.90 -11.26 -39.66
CA TRP A 189 4.56 -11.46 -38.26
C TRP A 189 3.12 -11.95 -38.09
N TYR A 190 2.93 -12.89 -37.18
CA TYR A 190 1.61 -13.36 -36.76
C TYR A 190 1.34 -12.88 -35.34
N GLN A 191 0.38 -11.97 -35.16
CA GLN A 191 -0.12 -11.61 -33.84
C GLN A 191 -1.22 -12.59 -33.43
N VAL A 192 -1.03 -13.24 -32.29
CA VAL A 192 -2.04 -14.18 -31.77
C VAL A 192 -3.00 -13.43 -30.87
N TRP A 193 -4.20 -13.18 -31.40
CA TRP A 193 -5.32 -12.46 -30.78
C TRP A 193 -5.11 -10.95 -30.60
N ASP A 194 -6.18 -10.20 -30.34
CA ASP A 194 -6.14 -8.77 -29.98
C ASP A 194 -6.93 -8.48 -28.70
N GLN A 195 -6.35 -7.69 -27.79
CA GLN A 195 -6.99 -7.23 -26.55
C GLN A 195 -7.73 -8.31 -25.71
N PRO A 196 -7.12 -9.49 -25.43
CA PRO A 196 -7.77 -10.56 -24.66
C PRO A 196 -8.05 -10.18 -23.19
N ASN A 197 -7.59 -9.00 -22.76
CA ASN A 197 -7.69 -8.49 -21.41
C ASN A 197 -8.92 -7.60 -21.17
N ILE A 198 -9.81 -7.43 -22.15
CA ILE A 198 -11.08 -6.71 -21.99
C ILE A 198 -12.25 -7.46 -22.64
N ALA A 199 -13.46 -7.25 -22.12
CA ALA A 199 -14.69 -7.52 -22.85
C ALA A 199 -14.93 -6.36 -23.84
N PRO A 200 -15.34 -6.62 -25.10
CA PRO A 200 -15.85 -7.88 -25.66
C PRO A 200 -14.78 -8.80 -26.28
N ASN A 201 -13.51 -8.43 -26.26
CA ASN A 201 -12.45 -9.08 -27.05
C ASN A 201 -11.95 -10.42 -26.48
N TRP A 202 -12.58 -10.91 -25.41
CA TRP A 202 -12.41 -12.28 -24.92
C TRP A 202 -13.77 -12.91 -24.53
N GLY A 203 -14.82 -12.55 -25.28
CA GLY A 203 -16.20 -12.92 -24.99
C GLY A 203 -16.82 -12.11 -23.85
N SER A 204 -18.00 -12.52 -23.39
CA SER A 204 -18.77 -11.82 -22.36
C SER A 204 -18.40 -12.22 -20.92
N GLY A 205 -17.69 -13.33 -20.75
CA GLY A 205 -17.23 -13.85 -19.45
C GLY A 205 -15.98 -13.15 -18.89
N PRO A 206 -15.43 -13.65 -17.77
CA PRO A 206 -14.19 -13.13 -17.22
C PRO A 206 -13.00 -13.35 -18.15
N VAL A 207 -12.06 -12.40 -18.17
CA VAL A 207 -10.81 -12.52 -18.93
C VAL A 207 -9.88 -13.57 -18.30
N ASP A 208 -9.18 -14.34 -19.13
CA ASP A 208 -8.38 -15.50 -18.69
C ASP A 208 -6.97 -15.47 -19.30
N PRO A 209 -5.97 -14.88 -18.61
CA PRO A 209 -4.58 -14.87 -19.09
C PRO A 209 -3.98 -16.28 -19.24
N GLN A 210 -4.41 -17.25 -18.43
CA GLN A 210 -3.95 -18.63 -18.55
C GLN A 210 -4.52 -19.30 -19.81
N GLY A 211 -5.80 -19.05 -20.11
CA GLY A 211 -6.47 -19.45 -21.34
C GLY A 211 -5.84 -18.84 -22.58
N TYR A 212 -5.50 -17.55 -22.52
CA TYR A 212 -4.75 -16.90 -23.58
C TYR A 212 -3.39 -17.55 -23.82
N VAL A 213 -2.63 -17.88 -22.76
CA VAL A 213 -1.34 -18.59 -22.92
C VAL A 213 -1.51 -19.96 -23.57
N ARG A 214 -2.57 -20.73 -23.25
CA ARG A 214 -2.85 -22.00 -23.94
C ARG A 214 -3.07 -21.79 -25.44
N LEU A 215 -3.84 -20.77 -25.82
CA LEU A 215 -4.08 -20.39 -27.21
C LEU A 215 -2.78 -19.99 -27.92
N LEU A 216 -2.00 -19.10 -27.31
CA LEU A 216 -0.73 -18.61 -27.82
C LEU A 216 0.27 -19.73 -28.08
N ARG A 217 0.47 -20.64 -27.11
CA ARG A 217 1.43 -21.74 -27.22
C ARG A 217 1.12 -22.67 -28.38
N LEU A 218 -0.15 -23.04 -28.53
CA LEU A 218 -0.58 -23.97 -29.57
C LEU A 218 -0.52 -23.32 -30.95
N ALA A 219 -1.00 -22.08 -31.09
CA ALA A 219 -0.92 -21.34 -32.35
C ALA A 219 0.54 -21.11 -32.78
N ALA A 220 1.40 -20.65 -31.86
CA ALA A 220 2.82 -20.43 -32.13
C ALA A 220 3.55 -21.71 -32.56
N ALA A 221 3.25 -22.85 -31.94
CA ALA A 221 3.82 -24.14 -32.31
C ALA A 221 3.44 -24.55 -33.74
N GLU A 222 2.15 -24.48 -34.08
CA GLU A 222 1.65 -24.84 -35.42
C GLU A 222 2.12 -23.87 -36.51
N ILE A 223 2.17 -22.56 -36.21
CA ILE A 223 2.71 -21.55 -37.14
C ILE A 223 4.18 -21.86 -37.44
N ARG A 224 5.02 -22.04 -36.42
CA ARG A 224 6.45 -22.32 -36.61
C ARG A 224 6.72 -23.67 -37.28
N ALA A 225 5.81 -24.64 -37.13
CA ALA A 225 5.89 -25.92 -37.83
C ALA A 225 5.58 -25.78 -39.33
N ALA A 226 4.65 -24.89 -39.69
CA ALA A 226 4.29 -24.62 -41.08
C ALA A 226 5.25 -23.64 -41.79
N ASP A 227 5.71 -22.61 -41.07
CA ASP A 227 6.68 -21.62 -41.52
C ASP A 227 7.74 -21.40 -40.43
N PRO A 228 8.91 -22.07 -40.53
CA PRO A 228 9.99 -21.93 -39.55
C PRO A 228 10.60 -20.53 -39.43
N ALA A 229 10.38 -19.66 -40.43
CA ALA A 229 10.85 -18.28 -40.40
C ALA A 229 9.85 -17.31 -39.75
N ALA A 230 8.62 -17.77 -39.48
CA ALA A 230 7.56 -16.96 -38.92
C ALA A 230 7.89 -16.42 -37.52
N ARG A 231 7.60 -15.14 -37.32
CA ARG A 231 7.72 -14.46 -36.03
C ARG A 231 6.37 -14.32 -35.36
N ILE A 232 6.33 -14.53 -34.05
CA ILE A 232 5.11 -14.49 -33.26
C ILE A 232 5.06 -13.21 -32.44
N GLN A 233 3.95 -12.49 -32.52
CA GLN A 233 3.67 -11.35 -31.66
C GLN A 233 2.60 -11.72 -30.62
N CYS A 234 2.86 -11.41 -29.35
CA CYS A 234 1.85 -11.51 -28.30
C CYS A 234 0.69 -10.54 -28.59
N ALA A 235 -0.51 -10.82 -28.05
CA ALA A 235 -1.68 -9.97 -28.24
C ALA A 235 -1.42 -8.55 -27.78
N ALA A 236 -1.95 -7.57 -28.52
CA ALA A 236 -1.88 -6.17 -28.15
C ALA A 236 -2.85 -5.88 -27.00
N LEU A 237 -2.31 -5.74 -25.78
CA LEU A 237 -3.12 -5.55 -24.58
C LEU A 237 -3.76 -4.15 -24.55
N ALA A 238 -5.04 -4.07 -24.21
CA ALA A 238 -5.78 -2.81 -24.05
C ALA A 238 -5.41 -2.13 -22.72
N PRO A 239 -4.98 -0.86 -22.73
CA PRO A 239 -4.66 -0.14 -21.49
C PRO A 239 -5.92 0.14 -20.68
N ASN A 240 -5.96 -0.34 -19.43
CA ASN A 240 -7.01 -0.03 -18.47
C ASN A 240 -6.48 -0.14 -17.02
N THR A 241 -7.30 0.21 -16.03
CA THR A 241 -6.92 0.22 -14.60
C THR A 241 -7.66 -0.83 -13.77
N GLU A 242 -8.47 -1.68 -14.40
CA GLU A 242 -9.31 -2.66 -13.72
C GLU A 242 -8.46 -3.84 -13.21
N SER A 243 -8.82 -4.39 -12.05
CA SER A 243 -8.02 -5.44 -11.39
C SER A 243 -8.34 -6.85 -11.89
N GLY A 244 -9.49 -7.08 -12.52
CA GLY A 244 -9.95 -8.39 -12.98
C GLY A 244 -11.48 -8.45 -13.17
N GLY A 245 -11.99 -9.64 -13.47
CA GLY A 245 -13.39 -9.84 -13.86
C GLY A 245 -13.51 -9.84 -15.38
N ARG A 246 -14.41 -9.01 -15.93
CA ARG A 246 -14.60 -8.90 -17.39
C ARG A 246 -13.51 -8.08 -18.09
N ASN A 247 -12.71 -7.33 -17.33
CA ASN A 247 -11.55 -6.59 -17.83
C ASN A 247 -10.40 -6.73 -16.84
N MET A 248 -9.18 -6.62 -17.31
CA MET A 248 -7.97 -6.64 -16.50
C MET A 248 -6.94 -5.70 -17.09
N SER A 249 -6.27 -4.94 -16.24
CA SER A 249 -5.16 -4.06 -16.59
C SER A 249 -4.13 -4.82 -17.42
N ASP A 250 -3.68 -4.20 -18.51
CA ASP A 250 -2.58 -4.67 -19.36
C ASP A 250 -1.36 -5.14 -18.56
N VAL A 251 -1.02 -4.43 -17.47
CA VAL A 251 0.09 -4.79 -16.57
C VAL A 251 -0.19 -6.08 -15.81
N LEU A 252 -1.39 -6.24 -15.26
CA LEU A 252 -1.77 -7.44 -14.50
C LEU A 252 -1.97 -8.65 -15.42
N PHE A 253 -2.54 -8.42 -16.61
CA PHE A 253 -2.75 -9.46 -17.60
C PHE A 253 -1.41 -9.97 -18.15
N LEU A 254 -0.46 -9.08 -18.47
CA LEU A 254 0.90 -9.47 -18.86
C LEU A 254 1.61 -10.26 -17.75
N ARG A 255 1.46 -9.85 -16.48
CA ARG A 255 1.96 -10.64 -15.36
C ARG A 255 1.34 -12.03 -15.33
N GLY A 256 0.04 -12.14 -15.56
CA GLY A 256 -0.68 -13.40 -15.68
C GLY A 256 -0.17 -14.28 -16.83
N ILE A 257 0.19 -13.68 -17.97
CA ILE A 257 0.82 -14.37 -19.11
C ILE A 257 2.14 -15.01 -18.68
N TYR A 258 3.01 -14.25 -18.02
CA TYR A 258 4.30 -14.78 -17.55
C TYR A 258 4.13 -15.86 -16.48
N GLN A 259 3.26 -15.64 -15.49
CA GLN A 259 2.97 -16.61 -14.43
C GLN A 259 2.38 -17.91 -14.96
N SER A 260 1.68 -17.85 -16.09
CA SER A 260 1.11 -19.01 -16.78
C SER A 260 2.08 -19.68 -17.76
N GLY A 261 3.33 -19.22 -17.84
CA GLY A 261 4.36 -19.82 -18.70
C GLY A 261 4.36 -19.31 -20.15
N GLY A 262 3.97 -18.06 -20.39
CA GLY A 262 3.96 -17.44 -21.72
C GLY A 262 5.35 -17.07 -22.27
N LYS A 263 6.38 -16.97 -21.43
CA LYS A 263 7.76 -16.64 -21.85
C LYS A 263 8.28 -17.61 -22.91
N GLY A 264 8.93 -17.07 -23.95
CA GLY A 264 9.53 -17.85 -25.05
C GLY A 264 8.55 -18.28 -26.16
N TRP A 265 7.27 -17.95 -26.03
CA TRP A 265 6.23 -18.25 -27.03
C TRP A 265 5.88 -17.08 -27.95
N PHE A 266 6.49 -15.92 -27.73
CA PHE A 266 6.39 -14.75 -28.59
C PHE A 266 7.78 -14.12 -28.78
N ASP A 267 8.00 -13.52 -29.94
CA ASP A 267 9.22 -12.83 -30.35
C ASP A 267 9.13 -11.30 -30.12
N ALA A 268 7.92 -10.77 -29.91
CA ALA A 268 7.67 -9.39 -29.52
C ALA A 268 6.37 -9.27 -28.71
N LEU A 269 6.35 -8.34 -27.75
CA LEU A 269 5.13 -7.94 -27.05
C LEU A 269 4.45 -6.81 -27.83
N ALA A 270 3.18 -6.96 -28.20
CA ALA A 270 2.38 -5.84 -28.68
C ALA A 270 1.74 -5.08 -27.51
N ALA A 271 1.75 -3.75 -27.59
CA ALA A 271 1.13 -2.87 -26.61
C ALA A 271 0.50 -1.65 -27.28
N LYS A 272 -0.49 -1.03 -26.62
CA LYS A 272 -1.24 0.10 -27.17
C LYS A 272 -1.03 1.39 -26.35
N PRO A 273 0.13 2.09 -26.49
CA PRO A 273 0.41 3.30 -25.71
C PRO A 273 -0.37 4.52 -26.23
N TYR A 274 -1.68 4.53 -25.98
CA TYR A 274 -2.51 5.70 -26.24
C TYR A 274 -2.15 6.86 -25.29
N GLY A 275 -2.18 8.08 -25.82
CA GLY A 275 -1.85 9.27 -25.05
C GLY A 275 -2.97 9.80 -24.14
N PHE A 276 -4.22 9.42 -24.47
CA PHE A 276 -5.44 9.88 -23.80
C PHE A 276 -5.45 11.41 -23.64
N TRP A 277 -5.72 11.91 -22.44
CA TRP A 277 -5.84 13.33 -22.11
C TRP A 277 -4.50 14.03 -21.82
N SER A 278 -3.38 13.30 -21.87
CA SER A 278 -2.06 13.80 -21.46
C SER A 278 -1.11 13.93 -22.65
N GLY A 279 -0.17 14.86 -22.57
CA GLY A 279 0.89 14.97 -23.57
C GLY A 279 1.92 13.83 -23.45
N PRO A 280 2.72 13.58 -24.50
CA PRO A 280 3.77 12.56 -24.47
C PRO A 280 4.86 12.84 -23.43
N ASP A 281 5.00 14.06 -22.90
CA ASP A 281 5.95 14.39 -21.83
C ASP A 281 5.43 14.12 -20.42
N ASP A 282 4.19 13.62 -20.27
CA ASP A 282 3.72 13.16 -18.97
C ASP A 282 4.53 11.95 -18.50
N ARG A 283 5.45 12.18 -17.56
CA ARG A 283 6.37 11.17 -17.01
C ARG A 283 5.77 10.31 -15.90
N ARG A 284 4.49 10.45 -15.56
CA ARG A 284 3.86 9.63 -14.51
C ARG A 284 3.79 8.17 -14.97
N VAL A 285 4.59 7.29 -14.37
CA VAL A 285 4.57 5.84 -14.66
C VAL A 285 3.81 5.14 -13.53
N ASN A 286 2.48 5.06 -13.65
CA ASN A 286 1.63 4.55 -12.58
C ASN A 286 0.50 3.66 -13.12
N ALA A 287 0.22 2.54 -12.46
CA ALA A 287 -0.79 1.57 -12.87
C ALA A 287 -2.23 2.13 -12.91
N ASN A 288 -2.50 3.24 -12.21
CA ASN A 288 -3.79 3.94 -12.21
C ASN A 288 -3.83 5.15 -13.16
N VAL A 289 -2.78 5.39 -13.93
CA VAL A 289 -2.71 6.49 -14.90
C VAL A 289 -2.67 5.90 -16.30
N LEU A 290 -3.55 6.41 -17.16
CA LEU A 290 -3.59 6.11 -18.58
C LEU A 290 -2.90 7.25 -19.34
N ASN A 291 -1.71 6.97 -19.86
CA ASN A 291 -0.89 7.90 -20.63
C ASN A 291 0.13 7.15 -21.50
N PHE A 292 0.84 7.89 -22.34
CA PHE A 292 1.88 7.35 -23.23
C PHE A 292 3.01 6.63 -22.46
N SER A 293 3.42 7.17 -21.29
CA SER A 293 4.48 6.60 -20.44
C SER A 293 4.10 5.28 -19.77
N ARG A 294 2.82 4.90 -19.76
CA ARG A 294 2.33 3.64 -19.18
C ARG A 294 3.04 2.42 -19.76
N LEU A 295 3.47 2.49 -21.03
CA LEU A 295 4.23 1.44 -21.71
C LEU A 295 5.44 0.95 -20.92
N ILE A 296 6.05 1.83 -20.11
CA ILE A 296 7.19 1.52 -19.26
C ILE A 296 6.83 0.45 -18.21
N LEU A 297 5.58 0.41 -17.72
CA LEU A 297 5.13 -0.62 -16.78
C LEU A 297 5.16 -2.02 -17.40
N LEU A 298 4.79 -2.15 -18.68
CA LEU A 298 4.88 -3.42 -19.38
C LEU A 298 6.33 -3.85 -19.53
N ARG A 299 7.21 -2.91 -19.89
CA ARG A 299 8.66 -3.16 -19.96
C ARG A 299 9.22 -3.64 -18.61
N GLU A 300 8.79 -3.04 -17.51
CA GLU A 300 9.22 -3.44 -16.17
C GLU A 300 8.72 -4.84 -15.79
N GLU A 301 7.52 -5.24 -16.18
CA GLU A 301 7.06 -6.62 -16.00
C GLU A 301 7.90 -7.59 -16.85
N MET A 302 8.24 -7.26 -18.10
CA MET A 302 9.14 -8.10 -18.92
C MET A 302 10.50 -8.28 -18.25
N VAL A 303 11.11 -7.19 -17.76
CA VAL A 303 12.39 -7.26 -17.02
C VAL A 303 12.25 -8.10 -15.75
N ARG A 304 11.14 -7.98 -15.03
CA ARG A 304 10.87 -8.75 -13.81
C ARG A 304 10.82 -10.26 -14.05
N PHE A 305 10.41 -10.69 -15.24
CA PHE A 305 10.38 -12.10 -15.65
C PHE A 305 11.57 -12.50 -16.53
N ASP A 306 12.66 -11.74 -16.46
CA ASP A 306 13.92 -11.95 -17.20
C ASP A 306 13.74 -12.01 -18.73
N ASP A 307 12.78 -11.27 -19.28
CA ASP A 307 12.45 -11.23 -20.71
C ASP A 307 12.81 -9.87 -21.33
N ALA A 308 13.89 -9.26 -20.82
CA ALA A 308 14.34 -7.94 -21.22
C ALA A 308 14.85 -7.88 -22.67
N ASP A 309 15.23 -9.01 -23.29
CA ASP A 309 15.76 -9.01 -24.65
C ASP A 309 14.67 -9.03 -25.74
N VAL A 310 13.40 -9.22 -25.34
CA VAL A 310 12.26 -9.19 -26.24
C VAL A 310 11.78 -7.74 -26.42
N PRO A 311 11.58 -7.25 -27.66
CA PRO A 311 11.11 -5.90 -27.92
C PRO A 311 9.62 -5.74 -27.60
N ILE A 312 9.22 -4.50 -27.34
CA ILE A 312 7.82 -4.08 -27.32
C ILE A 312 7.51 -3.34 -28.62
N TRP A 313 6.44 -3.69 -29.31
CA TRP A 313 5.90 -2.94 -30.44
C TRP A 313 4.74 -2.08 -29.95
N ALA A 314 4.73 -0.80 -30.32
CA ALA A 314 3.54 0.02 -30.15
C ALA A 314 2.56 -0.35 -31.28
N ALA A 315 1.70 -1.33 -31.04
CA ALA A 315 0.78 -1.87 -32.04
C ALA A 315 -0.33 -0.89 -32.43
N GLU A 316 -0.70 0.01 -31.52
CA GLU A 316 -1.54 1.17 -31.75
C GLU A 316 -1.09 2.31 -30.84
N PHE A 317 -0.93 3.52 -31.39
CA PHE A 317 -0.70 4.72 -30.60
C PHE A 317 -1.27 5.95 -31.30
N GLY A 318 -1.51 7.01 -30.52
CA GLY A 318 -1.95 8.30 -31.03
C GLY A 318 -2.78 9.08 -30.03
N TRP A 319 -3.18 10.27 -30.48
CA TRP A 319 -4.17 11.14 -29.85
C TRP A 319 -5.32 11.30 -30.83
N ASN A 320 -6.55 11.25 -30.34
CA ASN A 320 -7.73 11.33 -31.18
C ASN A 320 -8.16 12.80 -31.33
N SER A 321 -8.59 13.20 -32.54
CA SER A 321 -9.13 14.53 -32.83
C SER A 321 -10.36 14.39 -33.74
N LEU A 322 -11.54 14.34 -33.14
CA LEU A 322 -12.80 14.34 -33.87
C LEU A 322 -13.17 15.77 -34.30
N PRO A 323 -13.82 15.93 -35.47
CA PRO A 323 -14.22 17.24 -35.96
C PRO A 323 -15.25 17.90 -35.03
N PRO A 324 -15.30 19.25 -34.97
CA PRO A 324 -16.35 19.96 -34.27
C PRO A 324 -17.74 19.53 -34.76
N GLY A 325 -18.64 19.17 -33.84
CA GLY A 325 -19.99 18.71 -34.19
C GLY A 325 -20.11 17.23 -34.57
N TRP A 326 -19.14 16.39 -34.18
CA TRP A 326 -19.20 14.94 -34.39
C TRP A 326 -20.48 14.30 -33.78
N GLU A 327 -21.27 13.63 -34.61
CA GLU A 327 -22.53 12.95 -34.23
C GLU A 327 -22.39 11.41 -34.12
N GLY A 328 -21.20 10.87 -34.41
CA GLY A 328 -20.94 9.42 -34.32
C GLY A 328 -20.60 8.97 -32.90
N GLN A 329 -19.95 7.80 -32.80
CA GLN A 329 -19.54 7.22 -31.52
C GLN A 329 -18.56 8.14 -30.78
N PRO A 330 -18.72 8.33 -29.46
CA PRO A 330 -17.80 9.14 -28.67
C PRO A 330 -16.43 8.48 -28.58
N SER A 331 -15.36 9.29 -28.57
CA SER A 331 -14.00 8.78 -28.44
C SER A 331 -13.70 8.29 -27.02
N PRO A 332 -13.37 7.00 -26.81
CA PRO A 332 -12.92 6.50 -25.51
C PRO A 332 -11.52 7.00 -25.15
N TRP A 333 -10.77 7.55 -26.11
CA TRP A 333 -9.42 8.11 -25.90
C TRP A 333 -9.44 9.60 -25.56
N GLY A 334 -10.62 10.23 -25.55
CA GLY A 334 -10.76 11.69 -25.53
C GLY A 334 -10.60 12.30 -26.92
N THR A 335 -10.73 13.62 -27.02
CA THR A 335 -10.56 14.35 -28.28
C THR A 335 -9.76 15.63 -28.05
N ASP A 336 -8.74 15.84 -28.88
CA ASP A 336 -7.92 17.04 -28.95
C ASP A 336 -8.35 17.93 -30.13
N GLU A 337 -7.86 19.18 -30.14
CA GLU A 337 -7.82 19.99 -31.36
C GLU A 337 -6.77 19.43 -32.36
N PRO A 338 -6.98 19.54 -33.68
CA PRO A 338 -6.10 18.92 -34.68
C PRO A 338 -4.62 19.34 -34.58
N ALA A 339 -4.34 20.61 -34.24
CA ALA A 339 -2.99 21.10 -34.04
C ALA A 339 -2.31 20.44 -32.83
N LEU A 340 -3.06 20.23 -31.75
CA LEU A 340 -2.56 19.61 -30.53
C LEU A 340 -2.33 18.10 -30.72
N GLN A 341 -3.24 17.41 -31.42
CA GLN A 341 -3.04 16.01 -31.83
C GLN A 341 -1.73 15.85 -32.60
N THR A 342 -1.51 16.72 -33.58
CA THR A 342 -0.31 16.69 -34.43
C THR A 342 0.95 16.89 -33.60
N ALA A 343 0.98 17.95 -32.78
CA ALA A 343 2.13 18.26 -31.93
C ALA A 343 2.46 17.11 -30.95
N ARG A 344 1.43 16.52 -30.32
CA ARG A 344 1.60 15.40 -29.38
C ARG A 344 2.10 14.14 -30.08
N SER A 345 1.57 13.80 -31.25
CA SER A 345 1.96 12.59 -31.98
C SER A 345 3.40 12.68 -32.51
N VAL A 346 3.79 13.82 -33.08
CA VAL A 346 5.18 14.06 -33.53
C VAL A 346 6.17 14.00 -32.35
N LEU A 347 5.83 14.64 -31.23
CA LEU A 347 6.67 14.62 -30.03
C LEU A 347 6.76 13.21 -29.41
N ALA A 348 5.68 12.43 -29.44
CA ALA A 348 5.68 11.04 -28.99
C ALA A 348 6.66 10.17 -29.78
N VAL A 349 6.69 10.31 -31.11
CA VAL A 349 7.65 9.62 -31.97
C VAL A 349 9.08 10.01 -31.61
N ARG A 350 9.38 11.31 -31.54
CA ARG A 350 10.72 11.81 -31.17
C ARG A 350 11.17 11.31 -29.81
N ARG A 351 10.27 11.37 -28.80
CA ARG A 351 10.56 10.91 -27.44
C ARG A 351 10.81 9.41 -27.39
N ALA A 352 9.92 8.60 -27.97
CA ALA A 352 10.07 7.15 -27.96
C ALA A 352 11.39 6.72 -28.61
N ARG A 353 11.78 7.35 -29.73
CA ARG A 353 13.03 7.06 -30.43
C ARG A 353 14.28 7.50 -29.67
N SER A 354 14.20 8.58 -28.89
CA SER A 354 15.34 9.09 -28.12
C SER A 354 15.52 8.41 -26.76
N GLU A 355 14.45 7.84 -26.19
CA GLU A 355 14.46 7.32 -24.81
C GLU A 355 14.28 5.80 -24.70
N TRP A 356 13.62 5.14 -25.67
CA TRP A 356 13.23 3.75 -25.54
C TRP A 356 13.97 2.86 -26.54
N GLY A 357 15.26 2.60 -26.27
CA GLY A 357 16.08 1.69 -27.07
C GLY A 357 15.57 0.24 -27.15
N TRP A 358 14.55 -0.11 -26.36
CA TRP A 358 13.85 -1.39 -26.33
C TRP A 358 12.54 -1.41 -27.15
N LEU A 359 12.10 -0.26 -27.66
CA LEU A 359 10.90 -0.17 -28.47
C LEU A 359 11.20 -0.57 -29.91
N GLY A 360 10.41 -1.52 -30.42
CA GLY A 360 10.29 -1.93 -31.81
C GLY A 360 9.57 -0.90 -32.68
N PRO A 361 8.98 -1.36 -33.80
CA PRO A 361 8.12 -0.53 -34.64
C PRO A 361 7.00 0.17 -33.86
N MET A 362 6.70 1.39 -34.28
CA MET A 362 5.54 2.15 -33.86
C MET A 362 4.48 2.12 -34.95
N ILE A 363 3.28 1.65 -34.63
CA ILE A 363 2.18 1.45 -35.56
C ILE A 363 1.05 2.41 -35.21
N TRP A 364 0.75 3.31 -36.13
CA TRP A 364 -0.28 4.33 -35.97
C TRP A 364 -1.64 3.69 -35.88
N ALA A 365 -2.49 4.27 -35.03
CA ALA A 365 -3.74 3.64 -34.64
C ALA A 365 -4.71 3.36 -35.80
N GLN A 366 -4.74 4.16 -36.87
CA GLN A 366 -5.68 3.95 -37.97
C GLN A 366 -5.24 4.60 -39.29
N LEU A 367 -5.27 3.86 -40.41
CA LEU A 367 -5.17 4.43 -41.75
C LEU A 367 -6.50 5.10 -42.14
N GLN A 368 -7.57 4.30 -42.17
CA GLN A 368 -8.94 4.71 -42.47
C GLN A 368 -9.94 3.76 -41.79
N PRO A 369 -10.93 4.23 -41.02
CA PRO A 369 -11.99 3.40 -40.45
C PRO A 369 -12.99 2.90 -41.50
N THR A 370 -13.51 1.68 -41.30
CA THR A 370 -14.56 1.09 -42.17
C THR A 370 -15.97 1.60 -41.87
N GLN A 371 -16.25 1.96 -40.61
CA GLN A 371 -17.57 2.44 -40.18
C GLN A 371 -17.65 3.98 -40.23
N PRO A 372 -18.68 4.57 -40.85
CA PRO A 372 -18.83 6.02 -40.94
C PRO A 372 -18.95 6.74 -39.59
N ASP A 373 -19.53 6.10 -38.59
CA ASP A 373 -19.78 6.64 -37.24
C ASP A 373 -18.66 6.30 -36.24
N SER A 374 -17.56 5.67 -36.67
CA SER A 374 -16.48 5.26 -35.77
C SER A 374 -15.72 6.44 -35.17
N ALA A 375 -15.48 6.40 -33.86
CA ALA A 375 -14.56 7.33 -33.20
C ALA A 375 -13.11 7.26 -33.77
N GLY A 376 -12.77 6.18 -34.48
CA GLY A 376 -11.48 5.99 -35.14
C GLY A 376 -11.19 7.04 -36.23
N TRP A 377 -12.21 7.76 -36.74
CA TRP A 377 -12.00 8.87 -37.68
C TRP A 377 -11.10 9.96 -37.09
N GLY A 378 -11.12 10.15 -35.77
CA GLY A 378 -10.22 11.08 -35.10
C GLY A 378 -8.76 10.62 -35.04
N LEU A 379 -8.43 9.40 -35.48
CA LEU A 379 -7.07 8.85 -35.54
C LEU A 379 -6.60 8.56 -36.97
N ALA A 380 -7.46 8.81 -37.97
CA ALA A 380 -7.26 8.40 -39.35
C ALA A 380 -6.21 9.25 -40.05
N LEU A 381 -5.40 8.61 -40.90
CA LEU A 381 -4.45 9.30 -41.78
C LEU A 381 -5.13 9.74 -43.10
N LEU A 382 -6.10 8.97 -43.58
CA LEU A 382 -6.86 9.28 -44.78
C LEU A 382 -8.28 9.74 -44.43
N GLY A 383 -8.81 10.70 -45.21
CA GLY A 383 -10.18 11.16 -45.14
C GLY A 383 -11.18 10.14 -45.70
N ARG A 384 -12.48 10.44 -45.66
CA ARG A 384 -13.55 9.55 -46.21
C ARG A 384 -13.47 9.37 -47.72
N ASP A 385 -12.85 10.32 -48.39
CA ASP A 385 -12.54 10.35 -49.83
C ASP A 385 -11.21 9.65 -50.17
N SER A 386 -10.60 8.97 -49.19
CA SER A 386 -9.29 8.32 -49.28
C SER A 386 -8.14 9.26 -49.63
N GLN A 387 -8.32 10.58 -49.42
CA GLN A 387 -7.26 11.57 -49.59
C GLN A 387 -6.45 11.77 -48.29
N PRO A 388 -5.16 12.10 -48.38
CA PRO A 388 -4.34 12.47 -47.23
C PRO A 388 -4.95 13.59 -46.38
N THR A 389 -4.92 13.42 -45.06
CA THR A 389 -5.26 14.49 -44.11
C THR A 389 -4.06 15.38 -43.79
N ALA A 390 -4.29 16.55 -43.20
CA ALA A 390 -3.19 17.36 -42.66
C ALA A 390 -2.37 16.62 -41.58
N PHE A 391 -2.99 15.68 -40.87
CA PHE A 391 -2.32 14.84 -39.90
C PHE A 391 -1.38 13.82 -40.57
N TYR A 392 -1.76 13.27 -41.73
CA TYR A 392 -0.88 12.42 -42.55
C TYR A 392 0.40 13.17 -42.94
N ASP A 393 0.30 14.40 -43.44
CA ASP A 393 1.47 15.16 -43.90
C ASP A 393 2.45 15.43 -42.75
N ALA A 394 1.93 15.79 -41.58
CA ALA A 394 2.75 16.06 -40.40
C ALA A 394 3.47 14.81 -39.87
N LEU A 395 2.83 13.63 -39.99
CA LEU A 395 3.43 12.37 -39.57
C LEU A 395 4.42 11.84 -40.60
N SER A 396 4.17 12.02 -41.89
CA SER A 396 5.13 11.71 -42.96
C SER A 396 6.45 12.47 -42.78
N ALA A 397 6.39 13.71 -42.29
CA ALA A 397 7.59 14.48 -42.01
C ALA A 397 8.46 13.87 -40.90
N VAL A 398 7.88 13.31 -39.83
CA VAL A 398 8.64 12.78 -38.68
C VAL A 398 9.20 11.38 -38.93
N THR A 399 8.60 10.58 -39.81
CA THR A 399 9.12 9.23 -40.14
C THR A 399 10.48 9.28 -40.85
N GLY A 400 10.79 10.39 -41.54
CA GLY A 400 12.08 10.65 -42.17
C GLY A 400 13.17 11.22 -41.23
N GLU A 401 12.83 11.59 -39.99
CA GLU A 401 13.79 12.22 -39.06
C GLU A 401 14.71 11.21 -38.37
N ALA A 402 16.03 11.42 -38.47
CA ALA A 402 16.99 10.67 -37.67
C ALA A 402 17.02 11.20 -36.23
N THR A 403 16.45 10.44 -35.28
CA THR A 403 16.50 10.78 -33.85
C THR A 403 17.48 9.87 -33.11
N PRO A 404 18.65 10.36 -32.65
CA PRO A 404 19.58 9.55 -31.86
C PRO A 404 19.04 9.28 -30.45
N LEU A 405 19.52 8.22 -29.80
CA LEU A 405 19.30 8.03 -28.37
C LEU A 405 20.06 9.11 -27.62
N THR A 406 19.39 9.81 -26.70
CA THR A 406 20.01 10.89 -25.93
C THR A 406 20.25 10.42 -24.51
N PRO A 407 21.51 10.33 -24.04
CA PRO A 407 21.77 10.00 -22.65
C PRO A 407 21.23 11.12 -21.74
N PRO A 408 20.62 10.78 -20.60
CA PRO A 408 19.95 11.78 -19.80
C PRO A 408 20.97 12.66 -19.04
N ASP A 409 20.93 13.99 -19.23
CA ASP A 409 21.90 14.97 -18.70
C ASP A 409 21.91 15.04 -17.15
N GLU A 410 22.92 14.46 -16.52
CA GLU A 410 23.09 14.39 -15.07
C GLU A 410 23.55 15.72 -14.44
N SER A 411 24.07 16.66 -15.23
CA SER A 411 24.75 17.86 -14.71
C SER A 411 23.81 18.74 -13.89
N ALA A 412 22.58 18.95 -14.38
CA ALA A 412 21.57 19.76 -13.69
C ALA A 412 21.10 19.12 -12.36
N PHE A 413 21.03 17.78 -12.30
CA PHE A 413 20.68 17.08 -11.06
C PHE A 413 21.82 17.17 -10.04
N LEU A 414 23.05 16.88 -10.46
CA LEU A 414 24.23 16.94 -9.60
C LEU A 414 24.43 18.36 -9.05
N ALA A 415 24.23 19.40 -9.88
CA ALA A 415 24.30 20.79 -9.45
C ALA A 415 23.22 21.14 -8.41
N ARG A 416 21.96 20.74 -8.63
CA ARG A 416 20.86 20.97 -7.66
C ARG A 416 21.07 20.20 -6.36
N ALA A 417 21.53 18.96 -6.42
CA ALA A 417 21.83 18.14 -5.24
C ALA A 417 22.99 18.73 -4.43
N ALA A 418 24.06 19.15 -5.09
CA ALA A 418 25.19 19.83 -4.46
C ALA A 418 24.76 21.16 -3.82
N ALA A 419 23.93 21.96 -4.51
CA ALA A 419 23.41 23.20 -3.97
C ALA A 419 22.56 22.99 -2.71
N VAL A 420 21.67 21.99 -2.69
CA VAL A 420 20.86 21.67 -1.50
C VAL A 420 21.72 21.21 -0.32
N LEU A 421 22.74 20.39 -0.57
CA LEU A 421 23.69 19.97 0.46
C LEU A 421 24.49 21.16 1.01
N LEU A 422 24.99 22.02 0.13
CA LEU A 422 25.72 23.24 0.52
C LEU A 422 24.85 24.19 1.33
N LEU A 423 23.61 24.46 0.87
CA LEU A 423 22.62 25.27 1.58
C LEU A 423 22.30 24.67 2.96
N GLY A 424 22.17 23.35 3.07
CA GLY A 424 21.97 22.66 4.35
C GLY A 424 23.15 22.88 5.31
N LEU A 425 24.38 22.69 4.83
CA LEU A 425 25.60 22.88 5.62
C LEU A 425 25.79 24.34 6.06
N VAL A 426 25.58 25.30 5.16
CA VAL A 426 25.64 26.73 5.45
C VAL A 426 24.55 27.12 6.45
N SER A 427 23.34 26.57 6.32
CA SER A 427 22.24 26.82 7.27
C SER A 427 22.56 26.27 8.67
N VAL A 428 23.17 25.09 8.77
CA VAL A 428 23.62 24.51 10.05
C VAL A 428 24.71 25.37 10.68
N ALA A 429 25.72 25.78 9.90
CA ALA A 429 26.79 26.65 10.37
C ALA A 429 26.25 28.02 10.80
N GLY A 430 25.37 28.62 10.00
CA GLY A 430 24.71 29.89 10.29
C GLY A 430 23.83 29.82 11.54
N LEU A 431 23.04 28.76 11.71
CA LEU A 431 22.28 28.50 12.93
C LEU A 431 23.20 28.36 14.14
N ALA A 432 24.31 27.64 14.03
CA ALA A 432 25.27 27.48 15.13
C ALA A 432 25.95 28.80 15.52
N VAL A 433 26.31 29.64 14.55
CA VAL A 433 26.94 30.96 14.76
C VAL A 433 25.93 31.96 15.34
N ALA A 434 24.76 32.13 14.69
CA ALA A 434 23.69 33.01 15.16
C ALA A 434 23.23 32.62 16.57
N TRP A 435 23.19 31.32 16.86
CA TRP A 435 22.84 30.83 18.19
C TRP A 435 23.88 31.20 19.26
N ARG A 436 25.18 31.03 18.97
CA ARG A 436 26.28 31.40 19.89
C ARG A 436 26.28 32.89 20.24
N GLN A 437 25.81 33.74 19.33
CA GLN A 437 25.82 35.18 19.48
C GLN A 437 24.51 35.77 20.01
N SER A 438 23.47 34.95 20.26
CA SER A 438 22.12 35.44 20.59
C SER A 438 21.68 35.19 22.04
N ASP A 439 20.74 36.01 22.52
CA ASP A 439 20.03 35.84 23.80
C ASP A 439 18.93 34.77 23.76
N TRP A 440 18.72 34.10 22.62
CA TRP A 440 17.70 33.05 22.45
C TRP A 440 17.74 31.95 23.51
N PRO A 441 18.92 31.46 23.99
CA PRO A 441 18.97 30.47 25.07
C PRO A 441 18.38 30.97 26.40
N ARG A 442 18.40 32.29 26.68
CA ARG A 442 17.73 32.87 27.85
C ARG A 442 16.24 33.00 27.62
N ARG A 443 15.81 33.40 26.43
CA ARG A 443 14.38 33.51 26.06
C ARG A 443 13.68 32.16 26.06
N LEU A 444 14.29 31.13 25.47
CA LEU A 444 13.75 29.77 25.44
C LEU A 444 13.67 29.14 26.84
N ARG A 445 14.58 29.48 27.76
CA ARG A 445 14.45 29.12 29.18
C ARG A 445 13.18 29.69 29.80
N ARG A 446 12.93 30.98 29.57
CA ARG A 446 11.72 31.64 30.08
C ARG A 446 10.47 31.01 29.48
N MET A 447 10.47 30.72 28.17
CA MET A 447 9.35 30.05 27.50
C MET A 447 9.11 28.63 28.02
N ALA A 448 10.16 27.84 28.22
CA ALA A 448 10.03 26.49 28.76
C ALA A 448 9.57 26.50 30.23
N ALA A 449 10.04 27.44 31.04
CA ALA A 449 9.57 27.63 32.40
C ALA A 449 8.09 28.08 32.44
N ALA A 450 7.70 29.01 31.57
CA ALA A 450 6.32 29.45 31.42
C ALA A 450 5.39 28.32 30.97
N PHE A 451 5.82 27.51 29.98
CA PHE A 451 5.08 26.34 29.52
C PHE A 451 4.96 25.29 30.62
N ALA A 452 6.04 24.96 31.32
CA ALA A 452 6.02 23.99 32.41
C ALA A 452 5.15 24.44 33.59
N GLY A 453 5.11 25.75 33.87
CA GLY A 453 4.27 26.35 34.92
C GLY A 453 2.81 26.58 34.51
N ALA A 454 2.47 26.48 33.23
CA ALA A 454 1.10 26.66 32.75
C ALA A 454 0.19 25.50 33.17
N PRO A 455 -1.13 25.70 33.31
CA PRO A 455 -2.07 24.61 33.55
C PRO A 455 -1.98 23.52 32.47
N ALA A 456 -2.17 22.26 32.85
CA ALA A 456 -2.08 21.12 31.92
C ALA A 456 -2.99 21.27 30.68
N ALA A 457 -4.17 21.88 30.85
CA ALA A 457 -5.09 22.18 29.75
C ALA A 457 -4.49 23.13 28.71
N VAL A 458 -3.74 24.15 29.14
CA VAL A 458 -3.07 25.11 28.24
C VAL A 458 -1.93 24.42 27.48
N GLN A 459 -1.17 23.57 28.17
CA GLN A 459 -0.09 22.82 27.52
C GLN A 459 -0.62 21.85 26.45
N LEU A 460 -1.74 21.16 26.76
CA LEU A 460 -2.45 20.29 25.81
C LEU A 460 -3.04 21.08 24.64
N LEU A 461 -3.65 22.24 24.90
CA LEU A 461 -4.22 23.10 23.87
C LEU A 461 -3.14 23.60 22.92
N LEU A 462 -1.98 24.03 23.42
CA LEU A 462 -0.85 24.44 22.58
C LEU A 462 -0.38 23.29 21.68
N LEU A 463 -0.22 22.10 22.24
CA LEU A 463 0.15 20.92 21.47
C LEU A 463 -0.90 20.62 20.39
N ALA A 464 -2.19 20.57 20.75
CA ALA A 464 -3.29 20.32 19.83
C ALA A 464 -3.37 21.35 18.70
N LEU A 465 -3.26 22.64 19.02
CA LEU A 465 -3.25 23.73 18.02
C LEU A 465 -2.03 23.65 17.11
N SER A 466 -0.84 23.37 17.65
CA SER A 466 0.38 23.22 16.84
C SER A 466 0.30 22.04 15.87
N LEU A 467 -0.31 20.92 16.31
CA LEU A 467 -0.58 19.77 15.45
C LEU A 467 -1.68 20.08 14.42
N ALA A 468 -2.73 20.81 14.79
CA ALA A 468 -3.77 21.24 13.85
C ALA A 468 -3.19 22.17 12.78
N VAL A 469 -2.33 23.12 13.16
CA VAL A 469 -1.60 23.99 12.22
C VAL A 469 -0.71 23.15 11.30
N PHE A 470 0.04 22.20 11.86
CA PHE A 470 0.83 21.27 11.06
C PHE A 470 -0.03 20.45 10.11
N TRP A 471 -1.23 20.02 10.52
CA TRP A 471 -2.04 19.04 9.79
C TRP A 471 -2.99 19.64 8.77
N PHE A 472 -3.53 20.84 9.02
CA PHE A 472 -4.55 21.46 8.17
C PHE A 472 -4.05 22.67 7.39
N SER A 473 -2.86 23.21 7.70
CA SER A 473 -2.34 24.32 6.91
C SER A 473 -2.00 23.88 5.48
N PRO A 474 -2.46 24.61 4.46
CA PRO A 474 -2.07 24.37 3.06
C PRO A 474 -0.66 24.91 2.77
N TRP A 475 -0.06 25.70 3.66
CA TRP A 475 1.23 26.34 3.47
C TRP A 475 2.35 25.52 4.14
N SER A 476 3.31 25.02 3.35
CA SER A 476 4.38 24.15 3.83
C SER A 476 5.20 24.75 4.98
N TRP A 477 5.49 26.06 4.94
CA TRP A 477 6.29 26.74 5.96
C TRP A 477 5.50 26.98 7.27
N VAL A 478 4.20 27.30 7.19
CA VAL A 478 3.32 27.39 8.37
C VAL A 478 3.20 26.01 9.04
N SER A 479 3.08 24.97 8.22
CA SER A 479 2.99 23.59 8.69
C SER A 479 4.26 23.19 9.42
N LEU A 480 5.43 23.49 8.84
CA LEU A 480 6.72 23.27 9.48
C LEU A 480 6.83 24.03 10.81
N GLY A 481 6.33 25.27 10.88
CA GLY A 481 6.25 26.04 12.12
C GLY A 481 5.42 25.34 13.19
N GLY A 482 4.23 24.83 12.83
CA GLY A 482 3.39 24.02 13.72
C GLY A 482 4.11 22.77 14.23
N LEU A 483 4.82 22.06 13.34
CA LEU A 483 5.59 20.87 13.70
C LEU A 483 6.72 21.18 14.68
N VAL A 484 7.45 22.29 14.48
CA VAL A 484 8.52 22.72 15.38
C VAL A 484 7.97 23.03 16.78
N VAL A 485 6.82 23.70 16.87
CA VAL A 485 6.17 23.98 18.16
C VAL A 485 5.70 22.68 18.84
N ALA A 486 5.12 21.74 18.07
CA ALA A 486 4.72 20.44 18.59
C ALA A 486 5.92 19.64 19.11
N ALA A 487 7.00 19.56 18.32
CA ALA A 487 8.25 18.91 18.70
C ALA A 487 8.85 19.54 19.96
N TRP A 488 8.85 20.86 20.07
CA TRP A 488 9.30 21.57 21.27
C TRP A 488 8.45 21.25 22.49
N ALA A 489 7.11 21.24 22.37
CA ALA A 489 6.21 20.90 23.46
C ALA A 489 6.43 19.45 23.95
N ILE A 490 6.58 18.50 23.01
CA ILE A 490 6.89 17.08 23.30
C ILE A 490 8.30 16.94 23.91
N TRP A 491 9.26 17.76 23.50
CA TRP A 491 10.60 17.79 24.10
C TRP A 491 10.57 18.25 25.57
N GLN A 492 9.73 19.24 25.90
CA GLN A 492 9.55 19.66 27.29
C GLN A 492 8.77 18.63 28.12
N ARG A 493 7.80 17.95 27.50
CA ARG A 493 6.92 16.97 28.13
C ARG A 493 6.71 15.75 27.25
N THR A 494 7.60 14.78 27.39
CA THR A 494 7.53 13.50 26.68
C THR A 494 6.21 12.78 26.93
N ASP A 495 5.63 12.94 28.13
CA ASP A 495 4.36 12.32 28.48
C ASP A 495 3.17 12.86 27.67
N LEU A 496 3.18 14.14 27.27
CA LEU A 496 2.20 14.68 26.33
C LEU A 496 2.35 14.09 24.93
N GLY A 497 3.59 13.84 24.49
CA GLY A 497 3.87 13.14 23.24
C GLY A 497 3.32 11.71 23.24
N LEU A 498 3.55 10.96 24.32
CA LEU A 498 2.98 9.62 24.49
C LEU A 498 1.46 9.63 24.46
N CYS A 499 0.82 10.59 25.16
CA CYS A 499 -0.63 10.75 25.14
C CYS A 499 -1.17 11.11 23.76
N ALA A 500 -0.43 11.94 23.00
CA ALA A 500 -0.80 12.32 21.63
C ALA A 500 -0.71 11.14 20.66
N VAL A 501 0.33 10.28 20.78
CA VAL A 501 0.41 9.01 20.04
C VAL A 501 -0.84 8.17 20.29
N VAL A 502 -1.22 7.95 21.56
CA VAL A 502 -2.42 7.17 21.91
C VAL A 502 -3.71 7.81 21.38
N ALA A 503 -3.86 9.13 21.55
CA ALA A 503 -5.05 9.87 21.12
C ALA A 503 -5.29 9.83 19.61
N THR A 504 -4.23 9.58 18.83
CA THR A 504 -4.25 9.60 17.36
C THR A 504 -4.24 8.22 16.72
N LEU A 505 -4.17 7.13 17.50
CA LEU A 505 -4.05 5.77 16.97
C LEU A 505 -5.05 5.40 15.86
N PRO A 506 -6.37 5.70 15.97
CA PRO A 506 -7.31 5.36 14.90
C PRO A 506 -6.99 6.02 13.56
N PHE A 507 -6.26 7.14 13.59
CA PHE A 507 -5.93 7.96 12.43
C PHE A 507 -4.54 7.63 11.86
N TYR A 508 -4.00 6.44 12.13
CA TYR A 508 -2.70 6.00 11.57
C TYR A 508 -2.69 5.97 10.03
N GLY A 509 -3.86 5.76 9.40
CA GLY A 509 -4.03 5.82 7.95
C GLY A 509 -4.08 7.24 7.37
N SER A 510 -4.02 8.27 8.22
CA SER A 510 -3.97 9.66 7.79
C SER A 510 -2.52 10.05 7.51
N TRP A 511 -2.18 10.22 6.23
CA TRP A 511 -0.83 10.55 5.78
C TRP A 511 -0.71 12.02 5.43
N ARG A 512 0.43 12.62 5.77
CA ARG A 512 0.84 13.93 5.26
C ARG A 512 2.17 13.80 4.54
N ALA A 513 2.28 14.40 3.36
CA ALA A 513 3.55 14.47 2.66
C ALA A 513 4.49 15.44 3.40
N VAL A 514 5.56 14.91 3.99
CA VAL A 514 6.64 15.69 4.57
C VAL A 514 7.87 15.44 3.71
N LEU A 515 8.35 16.49 3.03
CA LEU A 515 9.52 16.41 2.14
C LEU A 515 9.39 15.30 1.06
N GLY A 516 8.19 15.17 0.49
CA GLY A 516 7.89 14.22 -0.58
C GLY A 516 7.64 12.77 -0.13
N ARG A 517 7.69 12.46 1.17
CA ARG A 517 7.35 11.14 1.72
C ARG A 517 6.08 11.18 2.55
N PRO A 518 5.17 10.21 2.40
CA PRO A 518 4.00 10.10 3.27
C PRO A 518 4.45 9.67 4.67
N VAL A 519 4.08 10.44 5.68
CA VAL A 519 4.31 10.12 7.10
C VAL A 519 2.96 10.14 7.81
N SER A 520 2.66 9.11 8.60
CA SER A 520 1.44 9.11 9.41
C SER A 520 1.57 10.04 10.61
N VAL A 521 0.45 10.59 11.09
CA VAL A 521 0.45 11.40 12.32
C VAL A 521 0.99 10.61 13.51
N VAL A 522 0.67 9.31 13.59
CA VAL A 522 1.07 8.42 14.67
C VAL A 522 2.58 8.17 14.64
N GLU A 523 3.14 7.82 13.47
CA GLU A 523 4.58 7.62 13.28
C GLU A 523 5.35 8.90 13.61
N LEU A 524 4.88 10.06 13.14
CA LEU A 524 5.50 11.35 13.44
C LEU A 524 5.56 11.64 14.94
N LEU A 525 4.43 11.51 15.64
CA LEU A 525 4.35 11.75 17.09
C LEU A 525 5.17 10.74 17.89
N LEU A 526 5.23 9.48 17.42
CA LEU A 526 6.03 8.42 18.03
C LEU A 526 7.52 8.72 17.88
N LEU A 527 7.98 9.13 16.70
CA LEU A 527 9.37 9.54 16.46
C LEU A 527 9.78 10.79 17.26
N LEU A 528 8.91 11.80 17.35
CA LEU A 528 9.16 12.98 18.19
C LEU A 528 9.25 12.61 19.67
N SER A 529 8.38 11.71 20.14
CA SER A 529 8.39 11.21 21.51
C SER A 529 9.63 10.35 21.79
N LEU A 530 10.05 9.53 20.84
CA LEU A 530 11.28 8.75 20.90
C LEU A 530 12.51 9.66 20.98
N GLY A 531 12.58 10.70 20.15
CA GLY A 531 13.65 11.70 20.20
C GLY A 531 13.72 12.38 21.58
N SER A 532 12.58 12.82 22.11
CA SER A 532 12.44 13.39 23.46
C SER A 532 12.91 12.42 24.56
N PHE A 533 12.51 11.16 24.46
CA PHE A 533 12.90 10.09 25.38
C PHE A 533 14.41 9.80 25.35
N LEU A 534 14.98 9.61 24.15
CA LEU A 534 16.42 9.39 23.97
C LEU A 534 17.24 10.58 24.50
N GLY A 535 16.79 11.81 24.23
CA GLY A 535 17.37 13.01 24.81
C GLY A 535 17.32 13.02 26.34
N GLY A 536 16.26 12.49 26.95
CA GLY A 536 16.15 12.26 28.39
C GLY A 536 17.18 11.24 28.90
N LEU A 537 17.36 10.13 28.19
CA LEU A 537 18.35 9.10 28.53
C LEU A 537 19.79 9.64 28.44
N LEU A 538 20.12 10.37 27.38
CA LEU A 538 21.43 10.98 27.19
C LEU A 538 21.77 11.96 28.33
N ARG A 539 20.78 12.76 28.79
CA ARG A 539 20.93 13.64 29.96
C ARG A 539 21.13 12.87 31.28
N GLY A 540 20.71 11.61 31.34
CA GLY A 540 20.87 10.72 32.48
C GLY A 540 22.20 9.95 32.51
N LEU A 541 23.09 10.16 31.52
CA LEU A 541 24.40 9.50 31.49
C LEU A 541 25.30 10.00 32.64
N PRO A 542 26.02 9.09 33.33
CA PRO A 542 26.90 9.46 34.43
C PRO A 542 28.16 10.20 33.94
N GLY A 543 28.40 11.42 34.43
CA GLY A 543 29.68 12.11 34.23
C GLY A 543 29.62 13.62 34.50
N LYS A 544 30.55 14.15 35.31
CA LYS A 544 30.82 15.60 35.43
C LYS A 544 31.74 16.13 34.31
N ALA A 545 32.31 15.25 33.50
CA ALA A 545 33.22 15.56 32.41
C ALA A 545 32.58 15.21 31.05
N ALA A 546 33.02 15.89 30.00
CA ALA A 546 32.48 15.78 28.63
C ALA A 546 32.58 14.38 27.98
N ARG A 547 33.18 13.38 28.65
CA ARG A 547 33.29 11.98 28.20
C ARG A 547 33.17 11.02 29.39
N PRO A 548 32.10 10.20 29.49
CA PRO A 548 31.94 9.20 30.56
C PRO A 548 32.96 8.07 30.41
N THR A 549 33.43 7.50 31.52
CA THR A 549 34.30 6.31 31.47
C THR A 549 33.52 5.05 31.11
N LEU A 550 34.15 4.06 30.45
CA LEU A 550 33.49 2.79 30.09
C LEU A 550 32.87 2.09 31.32
N ARG A 551 33.51 2.14 32.49
CA ARG A 551 32.99 1.57 33.74
C ARG A 551 31.74 2.28 34.27
N GLU A 552 31.63 3.59 34.10
CA GLU A 552 30.42 4.36 34.46
C GLU A 552 29.28 4.05 33.50
N LEU A 553 29.58 3.97 32.20
CA LEU A 553 28.62 3.57 31.18
C LEU A 553 28.10 2.14 31.42
N CYS A 554 28.98 1.17 31.67
CA CYS A 554 28.58 -0.21 31.97
C CYS A 554 27.74 -0.30 33.24
N ARG A 555 28.09 0.41 34.33
CA ARG A 555 27.27 0.43 35.55
C ARG A 555 25.90 1.05 35.32
N TRP A 556 25.82 2.12 34.54
CA TRP A 556 24.55 2.73 34.17
C TRP A 556 23.70 1.78 33.33
N LEU A 557 24.27 1.14 32.29
CA LEU A 557 23.59 0.14 31.46
C LEU A 557 23.09 -1.04 32.30
N VAL A 558 23.93 -1.61 33.15
CA VAL A 558 23.54 -2.68 34.08
C VAL A 558 22.43 -2.21 35.03
N GLY A 559 22.47 -0.96 35.48
CA GLY A 559 21.40 -0.35 36.28
C GLY A 559 20.06 -0.24 35.54
N GLN A 560 20.08 -0.02 34.21
CA GLN A 560 18.87 -0.03 33.38
C GLN A 560 18.34 -1.45 33.11
N VAL A 561 19.22 -2.46 33.06
CA VAL A 561 18.88 -3.86 32.72
C VAL A 561 18.53 -4.73 33.94
N ARG A 562 19.07 -4.42 35.13
CA ARG A 562 18.76 -5.16 36.38
C ARG A 562 17.27 -5.21 36.76
N PRO A 563 16.43 -4.20 36.51
CA PRO A 563 15.01 -4.23 36.89
C PRO A 563 14.09 -4.85 35.81
N LEU A 564 14.62 -5.56 34.80
CA LEU A 564 13.80 -6.16 33.76
C LEU A 564 12.99 -7.36 34.29
N THR A 565 11.74 -7.41 33.84
CA THR A 565 10.74 -8.42 34.16
C THR A 565 10.65 -9.46 33.04
N ALA A 566 9.93 -10.56 33.27
CA ALA A 566 9.66 -11.54 32.21
C ALA A 566 8.98 -10.91 30.98
N LEU A 567 8.13 -9.89 31.19
CA LEU A 567 7.44 -9.19 30.10
C LEU A 567 8.39 -8.32 29.27
N ASP A 568 9.42 -7.74 29.90
CA ASP A 568 10.46 -6.97 29.21
C ASP A 568 11.28 -7.90 28.28
N TRP A 569 11.69 -9.06 28.79
CA TRP A 569 12.41 -10.06 28.00
C TRP A 569 11.57 -10.67 26.88
N ALA A 570 10.27 -10.88 27.11
CA ALA A 570 9.34 -11.35 26.09
C ALA A 570 9.24 -10.34 24.92
N THR A 571 9.19 -9.05 25.22
CA THR A 571 9.21 -7.98 24.19
C THR A 571 10.49 -8.00 23.38
N VAL A 572 11.66 -8.15 24.02
CA VAL A 572 12.95 -8.27 23.31
C VAL A 572 12.97 -9.51 22.43
N GLY A 573 12.54 -10.66 22.96
CA GLY A 573 12.48 -11.91 22.21
C GLY A 573 11.61 -11.80 20.96
N PHE A 574 10.47 -11.11 21.05
CA PHE A 574 9.59 -10.85 19.90
C PHE A 574 10.28 -10.01 18.82
N VAL A 575 10.94 -8.91 19.20
CA VAL A 575 11.67 -8.05 18.24
C VAL A 575 12.80 -8.81 17.56
N VAL A 576 13.57 -9.60 18.33
CA VAL A 576 14.68 -10.40 17.77
C VAL A 576 14.17 -11.47 16.82
N LEU A 577 13.12 -12.19 17.19
CA LEU A 577 12.52 -13.22 16.33
C LEU A 577 11.95 -12.61 15.04
N ALA A 578 11.24 -11.49 15.16
CA ALA A 578 10.72 -10.75 14.01
C ALA A 578 11.84 -10.28 13.08
N ALA A 579 12.95 -9.77 13.61
CA ALA A 579 14.11 -9.39 12.83
C ALA A 579 14.75 -10.60 12.13
N ALA A 580 14.83 -11.75 12.81
CA ALA A 580 15.35 -12.99 12.23
C ALA A 580 14.47 -13.48 11.06
N SER A 581 13.15 -13.34 11.14
CA SER A 581 12.22 -13.74 10.08
C SER A 581 12.45 -13.01 8.75
N LEU A 582 13.05 -11.81 8.78
CA LEU A 582 13.40 -11.03 7.57
C LEU A 582 14.35 -11.78 6.64
N ALA A 583 15.15 -12.70 7.18
CA ALA A 583 16.08 -13.50 6.39
C ALA A 583 15.37 -14.49 5.45
N VAL A 584 14.14 -14.89 5.79
CA VAL A 584 13.35 -15.92 5.09
C VAL A 584 12.34 -15.30 4.11
N SER A 585 12.02 -14.02 4.28
CA SER A 585 11.05 -13.29 3.46
C SER A 585 11.45 -13.22 1.97
N GLN A 586 10.56 -13.67 1.09
CA GLN A 586 10.70 -13.55 -0.37
C GLN A 586 10.63 -12.08 -0.80
N ASN A 587 9.63 -11.34 -0.32
CA ASN A 587 9.49 -9.91 -0.51
C ASN A 587 10.08 -9.14 0.69
N LYS A 588 11.36 -8.81 0.62
CA LYS A 588 12.08 -8.11 1.71
C LYS A 588 11.58 -6.68 1.95
N GLY A 589 11.13 -5.98 0.90
CA GLY A 589 10.69 -4.58 1.01
C GLY A 589 9.47 -4.41 1.93
N VAL A 590 8.45 -5.24 1.72
CA VAL A 590 7.23 -5.22 2.54
C VAL A 590 7.46 -5.80 3.94
N SER A 591 8.31 -6.84 4.04
CA SER A 591 8.74 -7.44 5.30
C SER A 591 9.47 -6.44 6.21
N LEU A 592 10.40 -5.66 5.65
CA LEU A 592 11.13 -4.62 6.39
C LEU A 592 10.19 -3.50 6.87
N ARG A 593 9.19 -3.14 6.05
CA ARG A 593 8.16 -2.16 6.42
C ARG A 593 7.32 -2.66 7.59
N GLU A 594 6.83 -3.91 7.53
CA GLU A 594 6.06 -4.51 8.62
C GLU A 594 6.89 -4.65 9.90
N PHE A 595 8.14 -5.13 9.81
CA PHE A 595 9.04 -5.18 10.96
C PHE A 595 9.19 -3.81 11.62
N ARG A 596 9.43 -2.76 10.84
CA ARG A 596 9.58 -1.40 11.38
C ARG A 596 8.30 -0.91 12.07
N VAL A 597 7.16 -0.97 11.37
CA VAL A 597 5.93 -0.28 11.79
C VAL A 597 5.08 -1.11 12.75
N ILE A 598 5.07 -2.43 12.64
CA ILE A 598 4.22 -3.34 13.44
C ILE A 598 4.96 -3.99 14.60
N VAL A 599 6.29 -4.08 14.53
CA VAL A 599 7.09 -4.72 15.59
C VAL A 599 7.97 -3.72 16.31
N LEU A 600 8.88 -3.05 15.60
CA LEU A 600 9.90 -2.20 16.21
C LEU A 600 9.29 -0.93 16.83
N GLU A 601 8.50 -0.16 16.09
CA GLU A 601 7.87 1.07 16.59
C GLU A 601 6.97 0.83 17.82
N PRO A 602 6.06 -0.18 17.84
CA PRO A 602 5.29 -0.50 19.03
C PRO A 602 6.13 -1.00 20.22
N ALA A 603 7.19 -1.78 19.98
CA ALA A 603 8.11 -2.18 21.03
C ALA A 603 8.89 -0.98 21.61
N LEU A 604 9.31 -0.03 20.78
CA LEU A 604 9.91 1.23 21.24
C LEU A 604 8.93 2.05 22.06
N PHE A 605 7.66 2.10 21.66
CA PHE A 605 6.59 2.74 22.43
C PHE A 605 6.41 2.11 23.82
N TYR A 606 6.42 0.78 23.90
CA TYR A 606 6.47 0.04 25.17
C TYR A 606 7.64 0.48 26.05
N TRP A 607 8.86 0.51 25.49
CA TRP A 607 10.07 0.88 26.23
C TRP A 607 10.05 2.33 26.73
N MET A 608 9.49 3.25 25.94
CA MET A 608 9.28 4.64 26.33
C MET A 608 8.33 4.75 27.53
N ILE A 609 7.25 3.96 27.58
CA ILE A 609 6.35 3.93 28.74
C ILE A 609 7.07 3.28 29.94
N ARG A 610 7.62 2.09 29.73
CA ARG A 610 8.29 1.26 30.74
C ARG A 610 9.43 1.96 31.47
N MET A 611 10.25 2.70 30.73
CA MET A 611 11.43 3.39 31.26
C MET A 611 11.20 4.87 31.53
N GLY A 612 10.35 5.54 30.75
CA GLY A 612 10.14 6.98 30.81
C GLY A 612 9.07 7.41 31.82
N VAL A 613 8.09 6.56 32.12
CA VAL A 613 6.97 6.93 33.00
C VAL A 613 7.25 6.54 34.45
N ARG A 614 7.16 7.53 35.35
CA ARG A 614 7.41 7.37 36.80
C ARG A 614 6.29 7.94 37.69
N GLU A 615 5.23 8.45 37.09
CA GLU A 615 4.08 9.03 37.82
C GLU A 615 2.80 8.28 37.45
N ARG A 616 1.98 7.93 38.45
CA ARG A 616 0.68 7.28 38.25
C ARG A 616 -0.28 8.17 37.46
N ALA A 617 -0.17 9.49 37.63
CA ALA A 617 -0.97 10.45 36.89
C ALA A 617 -0.74 10.37 35.37
N VAL A 618 0.48 10.09 34.92
CA VAL A 618 0.79 9.90 33.49
C VAL A 618 0.14 8.61 32.97
N LEU A 619 0.23 7.52 33.72
CA LEU A 619 -0.40 6.25 33.37
C LEU A 619 -1.93 6.40 33.24
N ARG A 620 -2.57 7.15 34.15
CA ARG A 620 -3.99 7.49 34.05
C ARG A 620 -4.30 8.31 32.79
N ARG A 621 -3.46 9.31 32.45
CA ARG A 621 -3.60 10.10 31.21
C ARG A 621 -3.53 9.21 29.96
N LEU A 622 -2.63 8.24 29.91
CA LEU A 622 -2.53 7.31 28.77
C LEU A 622 -3.81 6.47 28.58
N ALA A 623 -4.39 5.96 29.67
CA ALA A 623 -5.67 5.25 29.61
C ALA A 623 -6.82 6.17 29.14
N ILE A 624 -6.87 7.41 29.65
CA ILE A 624 -7.85 8.42 29.22
C ILE A 624 -7.66 8.78 27.74
N SER A 625 -6.42 8.93 27.27
CA SER A 625 -6.14 9.19 25.85
C SER A 625 -6.67 8.09 24.93
N LEU A 626 -6.66 6.82 25.37
CA LEU A 626 -7.26 5.73 24.60
C LEU A 626 -8.80 5.83 24.58
N LEU A 627 -9.43 6.21 25.69
CA LEU A 627 -10.87 6.48 25.74
C LEU A 627 -11.26 7.65 24.82
N VAL A 628 -10.46 8.72 24.81
CA VAL A 628 -10.66 9.88 23.92
C VAL A 628 -10.48 9.47 22.45
N ALA A 629 -9.48 8.64 22.13
CA ALA A 629 -9.30 8.11 20.78
C ALA A 629 -10.51 7.29 20.33
N GLY A 630 -11.01 6.40 21.20
CA GLY A 630 -12.25 5.64 20.98
C GLY A 630 -13.45 6.54 20.74
N LEU A 631 -13.65 7.55 21.60
CA LEU A 631 -14.76 8.48 21.45
C LEU A 631 -14.67 9.25 20.13
N ALA A 632 -13.48 9.76 19.78
CA ALA A 632 -13.27 10.53 18.57
C ALA A 632 -13.58 9.71 17.31
N VAL A 633 -13.07 8.48 17.20
CA VAL A 633 -13.34 7.63 16.03
C VAL A 633 -14.80 7.17 15.97
N SER A 634 -15.43 6.93 17.13
CA SER A 634 -16.85 6.61 17.23
C SER A 634 -17.74 7.77 16.78
N LEU A 635 -17.50 8.99 17.27
CA LEU A 635 -18.27 10.17 16.85
C LEU A 635 -18.09 10.46 15.36
N TYR A 636 -16.86 10.37 14.86
CA TYR A 636 -16.57 10.53 13.43
C TYR A 636 -17.32 9.50 12.57
N GLY A 637 -17.31 8.23 12.98
CA GLY A 637 -18.02 7.20 12.24
C GLY A 637 -19.54 7.29 12.35
N LEU A 638 -20.11 7.74 13.47
CA LEU A 638 -21.55 8.03 13.57
C LEU A 638 -21.93 9.17 12.63
N TYR A 639 -21.13 10.23 12.58
CA TYR A 639 -21.31 11.32 11.64
C TYR A 639 -21.29 10.82 10.19
N GLN A 640 -20.32 9.99 9.80
CA GLN A 640 -20.28 9.40 8.45
C GLN A 640 -21.51 8.54 8.15
N TYR A 641 -21.89 7.66 9.09
CA TYR A 641 -22.98 6.72 8.95
C TYR A 641 -24.34 7.43 8.77
N VAL A 642 -24.56 8.53 9.52
CA VAL A 642 -25.80 9.30 9.48
C VAL A 642 -25.82 10.32 8.33
N ALA A 643 -24.76 11.12 8.17
CA ALA A 643 -24.80 12.30 7.30
C ALA A 643 -24.45 12.02 5.83
N HIS A 644 -23.52 11.09 5.56
CA HIS A 644 -23.02 10.82 4.20
C HIS A 644 -23.52 9.49 3.63
N GLY A 645 -24.14 8.67 4.49
CA GLY A 645 -24.49 7.31 4.15
C GLY A 645 -23.30 6.40 3.82
N ASP A 646 -22.08 6.80 4.18
CA ASP A 646 -20.86 6.02 3.98
C ASP A 646 -20.88 4.79 4.90
N ALA A 647 -21.32 3.68 4.33
CA ALA A 647 -21.41 2.38 4.96
C ALA A 647 -21.12 1.31 3.91
N ILE A 648 -20.33 0.30 4.27
CA ILE A 648 -20.13 -0.85 3.37
C ILE A 648 -21.35 -1.75 3.50
N VAL A 649 -21.99 -2.05 2.38
CA VAL A 649 -23.10 -3.01 2.32
C VAL A 649 -22.51 -4.39 2.08
N VAL A 650 -22.57 -5.26 3.07
CA VAL A 650 -22.17 -6.68 2.97
C VAL A 650 -23.37 -7.51 3.40
N GLU A 651 -23.73 -8.54 2.63
CA GLU A 651 -24.85 -9.43 2.96
C GLU A 651 -26.17 -8.63 3.21
N GLY A 652 -26.39 -7.53 2.46
CA GLY A 652 -27.60 -6.69 2.60
C GLY A 652 -27.61 -5.72 3.80
N VAL A 653 -26.56 -5.70 4.63
CA VAL A 653 -26.49 -4.88 5.86
C VAL A 653 -25.53 -3.70 5.71
N ARG A 654 -25.96 -2.50 6.09
CA ARG A 654 -25.08 -1.31 6.19
C ARG A 654 -24.19 -1.41 7.42
N ARG A 655 -22.88 -1.42 7.21
CA ARG A 655 -21.88 -1.60 8.28
C ARG A 655 -21.01 -0.35 8.43
N MET A 656 -20.91 0.15 9.65
CA MET A 656 -20.09 1.31 10.00
C MET A 656 -18.59 0.95 10.03
N ARG A 657 -17.75 1.74 9.36
CA ARG A 657 -16.28 1.54 9.28
C ARG A 657 -15.44 2.71 9.80
N ALA A 658 -16.02 3.91 9.94
CA ALA A 658 -15.30 5.13 10.28
C ALA A 658 -14.07 5.36 9.37
N VAL A 659 -12.89 5.63 9.94
CA VAL A 659 -11.62 5.83 9.22
C VAL A 659 -11.00 4.54 8.65
N TYR A 660 -11.56 3.37 8.96
CA TYR A 660 -10.98 2.09 8.56
C TYR A 660 -11.50 1.62 7.19
N GLY A 661 -10.71 0.75 6.53
CA GLY A 661 -11.11 0.08 5.29
C GLY A 661 -12.16 -1.02 5.48
N SER A 662 -12.38 -1.49 6.71
CA SER A 662 -13.35 -2.56 7.03
C SER A 662 -14.04 -2.31 8.37
N PRO A 663 -15.35 -2.63 8.52
CA PRO A 663 -16.06 -2.59 9.80
C PRO A 663 -15.44 -3.48 10.88
N ASN A 664 -14.77 -4.58 10.47
CA ASN A 664 -14.09 -5.47 11.41
C ASN A 664 -12.89 -4.77 12.07
N ASN A 665 -12.15 -3.93 11.35
CA ASN A 665 -11.02 -3.18 11.92
C ASN A 665 -11.50 -2.17 12.97
N LEU A 666 -12.63 -1.48 12.71
CA LEU A 666 -13.25 -0.62 13.72
C LEU A 666 -13.68 -1.42 14.95
N SER A 667 -14.30 -2.58 14.76
CA SER A 667 -14.71 -3.47 15.86
C SER A 667 -13.50 -3.98 16.65
N LEU A 668 -12.40 -4.35 15.99
CA LEU A 668 -11.15 -4.74 16.64
C LEU A 668 -10.62 -3.62 17.55
N PHE A 669 -10.53 -2.39 17.04
CA PHE A 669 -10.08 -1.26 17.84
C PHE A 669 -11.01 -0.99 19.04
N LEU A 670 -12.32 -0.85 18.79
CA LEU A 670 -13.31 -0.56 19.84
C LEU A 670 -13.42 -1.69 20.88
N GLY A 671 -13.23 -2.94 20.47
CA GLY A 671 -13.22 -4.12 21.35
C GLY A 671 -12.11 -4.08 22.42
N ARG A 672 -11.06 -3.26 22.22
CA ARG A 672 -10.01 -3.00 23.21
C ARG A 672 -10.37 -1.86 24.16
N VAL A 673 -11.07 -0.85 23.67
CA VAL A 673 -11.40 0.37 24.43
C VAL A 673 -12.61 0.15 25.33
N ILE A 674 -13.61 -0.61 24.87
CA ILE A 674 -14.87 -0.83 25.57
C ILE A 674 -14.69 -1.53 26.93
N PRO A 675 -13.92 -2.64 27.06
CA PRO A 675 -13.68 -3.26 28.37
C PRO A 675 -12.98 -2.34 29.37
N LEU A 676 -12.08 -1.48 28.88
CA LEU A 676 -11.41 -0.46 29.70
C LEU A 676 -12.40 0.60 30.21
N ALA A 677 -13.26 1.13 29.33
CA ALA A 677 -14.31 2.08 29.69
C ALA A 677 -15.29 1.49 30.71
N LEU A 678 -15.71 0.24 30.52
CA LEU A 678 -16.60 -0.48 31.44
C LEU A 678 -15.96 -0.65 32.82
N ALA A 679 -14.71 -1.11 32.88
CA ALA A 679 -14.00 -1.31 34.14
C ALA A 679 -13.86 0.00 34.92
N ILE A 680 -13.51 1.11 34.26
CA ILE A 680 -13.40 2.42 34.92
C ILE A 680 -14.78 2.93 35.39
N ALA A 681 -15.84 2.77 34.58
CA ALA A 681 -17.19 3.20 34.95
C ALA A 681 -17.71 2.47 36.21
N LEU A 682 -17.47 1.16 36.29
CA LEU A 682 -17.93 0.31 37.40
C LEU A 682 -17.04 0.39 38.64
N ALA A 683 -15.72 0.40 38.45
CA ALA A 683 -14.74 0.19 39.52
C ALA A 683 -13.87 1.40 39.85
N GLY A 684 -13.89 2.46 39.04
CA GLY A 684 -13.11 3.68 39.33
C GLY A 684 -13.55 4.33 40.63
N THR A 685 -12.67 5.12 41.25
CA THR A 685 -12.96 5.88 42.47
C THR A 685 -13.20 7.35 42.18
N THR A 686 -12.64 7.89 41.10
CA THR A 686 -12.82 9.29 40.73
C THR A 686 -14.18 9.52 40.05
N HIS A 687 -15.12 10.18 40.74
CA HIS A 687 -16.52 10.34 40.30
C HIS A 687 -16.69 10.88 38.88
N TRP A 688 -15.97 11.94 38.51
CA TRP A 688 -16.08 12.53 37.17
C TRP A 688 -15.57 11.57 36.09
N LEU A 689 -14.48 10.85 36.36
CA LEU A 689 -13.87 9.89 35.44
C LEU A 689 -14.80 8.69 35.21
N ARG A 690 -15.46 8.21 36.27
CA ARG A 690 -16.48 7.15 36.15
C ARG A 690 -17.64 7.57 35.26
N ARG A 691 -18.22 8.75 35.53
CA ARG A 691 -19.36 9.28 34.76
C ARG A 691 -18.98 9.53 33.30
N ALA A 692 -17.82 10.15 33.06
CA ALA A 692 -17.30 10.35 31.72
C ALA A 692 -17.08 9.01 30.99
N SER A 693 -16.49 8.02 31.66
CA SER A 693 -16.27 6.68 31.09
C SER A 693 -17.57 5.96 30.79
N ALA A 694 -18.63 6.14 31.59
CA ALA A 694 -19.95 5.59 31.33
C ALA A 694 -20.62 6.22 30.09
N VAL A 695 -20.51 7.55 29.92
CA VAL A 695 -21.00 8.24 28.72
C VAL A 695 -20.24 7.79 27.49
N VAL A 696 -18.91 7.75 27.56
CA VAL A 696 -18.05 7.24 26.48
C VAL A 696 -18.44 5.81 26.13
N LEU A 697 -18.56 4.93 27.12
CA LEU A 697 -18.96 3.53 26.93
C LEU A 697 -20.26 3.39 26.14
N ALA A 698 -21.29 4.18 26.45
CA ALA A 698 -22.56 4.14 25.72
C ALA A 698 -22.37 4.45 24.22
N VAL A 699 -21.58 5.48 23.90
CA VAL A 699 -21.26 5.85 22.51
C VAL A 699 -20.44 4.77 21.82
N LEU A 700 -19.41 4.23 22.49
CA LEU A 700 -18.56 3.17 21.94
C LEU A 700 -19.36 1.91 21.64
N VAL A 701 -20.23 1.49 22.57
CA VAL A 701 -21.07 0.31 22.43
C VAL A 701 -22.05 0.47 21.27
N LEU A 702 -22.73 1.62 21.15
CA LEU A 702 -23.59 1.92 20.01
C LEU A 702 -22.84 1.79 18.67
N CYS A 703 -21.66 2.43 18.57
CA CYS A 703 -20.82 2.36 17.38
C CYS A 703 -20.37 0.93 17.08
N PHE A 704 -19.98 0.18 18.11
CA PHE A 704 -19.56 -1.21 18.00
C PHE A 704 -20.70 -2.08 17.46
N PHE A 705 -21.93 -1.90 17.96
CA PHE A 705 -23.10 -2.56 17.41
C PHE A 705 -23.25 -2.23 15.91
N LEU A 706 -23.17 -0.97 15.50
CA LEU A 706 -23.29 -0.58 14.08
C LEU A 706 -22.18 -1.14 13.15
N THR A 707 -21.12 -1.78 13.67
CA THR A 707 -20.13 -2.48 12.83
C THR A 707 -20.65 -3.80 12.24
N PHE A 708 -21.64 -4.42 12.88
CA PHE A 708 -22.12 -5.77 12.56
C PHE A 708 -20.98 -6.80 12.41
N SER A 709 -19.91 -6.66 13.19
CA SER A 709 -18.79 -7.62 13.17
C SER A 709 -19.13 -8.86 14.01
N ARG A 710 -19.31 -10.02 13.36
CA ARG A 710 -19.59 -11.32 14.01
C ARG A 710 -18.59 -11.64 15.12
N GLY A 711 -17.28 -11.56 14.84
CA GLY A 711 -16.22 -11.80 15.82
C GLY A 711 -16.27 -10.80 16.99
N GLY A 712 -16.65 -9.55 16.70
CA GLY A 712 -16.88 -8.53 17.71
C GLY A 712 -18.04 -8.85 18.65
N TRP A 713 -19.21 -9.14 18.10
CA TRP A 713 -20.44 -9.34 18.86
C TRP A 713 -20.44 -10.66 19.64
N LEU A 714 -19.98 -11.75 19.01
CA LEU A 714 -20.11 -13.09 19.57
C LEU A 714 -18.93 -13.48 20.47
N LEU A 715 -17.74 -12.92 20.23
CA LEU A 715 -16.52 -13.29 20.95
C LEU A 715 -15.95 -12.12 21.76
N SER A 716 -15.64 -11.00 21.10
CA SER A 716 -14.91 -9.89 21.72
C SER A 716 -15.62 -9.27 22.93
N LEU A 717 -16.83 -8.73 22.74
CA LEU A 717 -17.55 -8.04 23.82
C LEU A 717 -17.96 -8.98 24.96
N PRO A 718 -18.56 -10.16 24.70
CA PRO A 718 -18.91 -11.09 25.76
C PRO A 718 -17.69 -11.49 26.59
N ALA A 719 -16.56 -11.85 25.95
CA ALA A 719 -15.36 -12.26 26.66
C ALA A 719 -14.78 -11.12 27.53
N GLY A 720 -14.75 -9.88 27.01
CA GLY A 720 -14.33 -8.71 27.78
C GLY A 720 -15.24 -8.41 28.96
N PHE A 721 -16.56 -8.39 28.76
CA PHE A 721 -17.54 -8.09 29.80
C PHE A 721 -17.57 -9.17 30.88
N LEU A 722 -17.55 -10.44 30.50
CA LEU A 722 -17.47 -11.56 31.43
C LEU A 722 -16.18 -11.51 32.25
N THR A 723 -15.05 -11.12 31.66
CA THR A 723 -13.79 -10.95 32.42
C THR A 723 -13.94 -9.88 33.51
N VAL A 724 -14.52 -8.72 33.18
CA VAL A 724 -14.81 -7.67 34.18
C VAL A 724 -15.74 -8.21 35.27
N ALA A 725 -16.78 -8.94 34.87
CA ALA A 725 -17.82 -9.41 35.77
C ALA A 725 -17.33 -10.50 36.72
N PHE A 726 -16.56 -11.48 36.23
CA PHE A 726 -16.00 -12.57 37.02
C PHE A 726 -14.98 -12.07 38.05
N LEU A 727 -14.06 -11.19 37.64
CA LEU A 727 -13.05 -10.65 38.55
C LEU A 727 -13.66 -9.76 39.65
N ARG A 728 -14.75 -9.02 39.34
CA ARG A 728 -15.48 -8.21 40.34
C ARG A 728 -16.36 -9.02 41.29
N GLY A 729 -16.73 -10.26 40.93
CA GLY A 729 -17.50 -11.18 41.76
C GLY A 729 -18.96 -11.39 41.36
N ARG A 730 -19.66 -12.23 42.12
CA ARG A 730 -20.97 -12.82 41.77
C ARG A 730 -22.06 -11.80 41.42
N ARG A 731 -22.17 -10.69 42.14
CA ARG A 731 -23.22 -9.67 41.90
C ARG A 731 -23.05 -9.03 40.52
N THR A 732 -21.83 -8.56 40.20
CA THR A 732 -21.53 -7.98 38.90
C THR A 732 -21.67 -9.00 37.78
N THR A 733 -21.30 -10.26 38.03
CA THR A 733 -21.53 -11.38 37.10
C THR A 733 -23.00 -11.52 36.73
N LEU A 734 -23.91 -11.59 37.71
CA LEU A 734 -25.35 -11.70 37.45
C LEU A 734 -25.90 -10.47 36.71
N MET A 735 -25.45 -9.26 37.04
CA MET A 735 -25.86 -8.02 36.36
C MET A 735 -25.43 -8.01 34.89
N VAL A 736 -24.17 -8.37 34.60
CA VAL A 736 -23.64 -8.38 33.24
C VAL A 736 -24.29 -9.48 32.41
N LEU A 737 -24.50 -10.68 32.98
CA LEU A 737 -25.25 -11.75 32.31
C LEU A 737 -26.69 -11.32 32.01
N GLY A 738 -27.37 -10.70 32.98
CA GLY A 738 -28.71 -10.14 32.77
C GLY A 738 -28.74 -9.09 31.67
N ALA A 739 -27.75 -8.19 31.60
CA ALA A 739 -27.64 -7.18 30.55
C ALA A 739 -27.36 -7.79 29.17
N LEU A 740 -26.47 -8.79 29.08
CA LEU A 740 -26.19 -9.51 27.83
C LEU A 740 -27.43 -10.29 27.34
N LEU A 741 -28.15 -10.96 28.25
CA LEU A 741 -29.40 -11.65 27.95
C LEU A 741 -30.49 -10.67 27.51
N LEU A 742 -30.61 -9.51 28.17
CA LEU A 742 -31.53 -8.46 27.76
C LEU A 742 -31.16 -7.92 26.38
N CYS A 743 -29.88 -7.64 26.10
CA CYS A 743 -29.44 -7.23 24.77
C CYS A 743 -29.77 -8.29 23.71
N LEU A 744 -29.53 -9.57 23.99
CA LEU A 744 -29.89 -10.66 23.10
C LEU A 744 -31.41 -10.74 22.88
N ALA A 745 -32.21 -10.58 23.95
CA ALA A 745 -33.66 -10.56 23.87
C ALA A 745 -34.19 -9.37 23.06
N LEU A 746 -33.56 -8.19 23.18
CA LEU A 746 -33.89 -7.00 22.40
C LEU A 746 -33.52 -7.12 20.91
N LEU A 747 -32.65 -8.07 20.54
CA LEU A 747 -32.33 -8.38 19.15
C LEU A 747 -33.32 -9.40 18.53
N LEU A 748 -34.08 -10.15 19.34
CA LEU A 748 -35.05 -11.15 18.87
C LEU A 748 -36.13 -10.58 17.92
N PRO A 749 -36.69 -9.37 18.12
CA PRO A 749 -37.68 -8.80 17.19
C PRO A 749 -37.14 -8.54 15.77
N ILE A 750 -35.82 -8.49 15.61
CA ILE A 750 -35.13 -8.22 14.34
C ILE A 750 -34.55 -9.52 13.75
N ALA A 751 -34.74 -10.67 14.43
CA ALA A 751 -34.12 -11.95 14.10
C ALA A 751 -34.60 -12.60 12.80
N GLY A 752 -35.76 -12.19 12.28
CA GLY A 752 -36.29 -12.63 10.99
C GLY A 752 -35.90 -11.77 9.79
N THR A 753 -35.07 -10.74 9.98
CA THR A 753 -34.58 -9.91 8.86
C THR A 753 -33.32 -10.52 8.24
N GLU A 754 -33.05 -10.23 6.96
CA GLU A 754 -31.78 -10.57 6.28
C GLU A 754 -30.53 -10.15 7.10
N ARG A 755 -30.70 -9.15 7.99
CA ARG A 755 -29.66 -8.61 8.85
C ARG A 755 -29.23 -9.53 10.01
N LEU A 756 -30.11 -10.40 10.51
CA LEU A 756 -29.75 -11.34 11.59
C LEU A 756 -29.55 -12.77 11.06
N THR A 757 -30.23 -13.14 9.98
CA THR A 757 -30.05 -14.46 9.34
C THR A 757 -28.63 -14.62 8.80
N SER A 758 -28.04 -13.59 8.20
CA SER A 758 -26.62 -13.59 7.77
C SER A 758 -25.60 -13.71 8.92
N LEU A 759 -25.97 -13.33 10.15
CA LEU A 759 -25.12 -13.51 11.35
C LEU A 759 -25.15 -14.96 11.86
N LEU A 760 -26.26 -15.67 11.65
CA LEU A 760 -26.52 -17.03 12.16
C LEU A 760 -26.34 -18.12 11.10
N ASP A 761 -26.16 -17.75 9.83
CA ASP A 761 -25.84 -18.68 8.76
C ASP A 761 -24.39 -19.19 8.92
N LEU A 762 -24.29 -20.47 9.30
CA LEU A 762 -23.03 -21.19 9.50
C LEU A 762 -22.64 -22.02 8.27
N GLU A 763 -23.54 -22.17 7.30
CA GLU A 763 -23.34 -22.99 6.09
C GLU A 763 -22.95 -22.14 4.88
N GLN A 764 -23.34 -20.86 4.84
CA GLN A 764 -22.93 -19.88 3.82
C GLN A 764 -22.35 -18.59 4.45
N GLY A 765 -21.40 -17.93 3.76
CA GLY A 765 -20.81 -16.65 4.19
C GLY A 765 -19.39 -16.72 4.79
N THR A 766 -18.95 -15.66 5.47
CA THR A 766 -17.53 -15.48 5.86
C THR A 766 -16.94 -16.56 6.77
N THR A 767 -17.75 -17.30 7.52
CA THR A 767 -17.29 -18.35 8.45
C THR A 767 -16.82 -19.60 7.71
N PHE A 768 -17.55 -20.04 6.68
CA PHE A 768 -17.15 -21.16 5.82
C PHE A 768 -15.84 -20.85 5.07
N ARG A 769 -15.69 -19.61 4.57
CA ARG A 769 -14.46 -19.13 3.91
C ARG A 769 -13.24 -19.17 4.83
N ARG A 770 -13.42 -18.86 6.13
CA ARG A 770 -12.34 -18.89 7.13
C ARG A 770 -11.80 -20.30 7.38
N ILE A 771 -12.63 -21.34 7.32
CA ILE A 771 -12.17 -22.73 7.49
C ILE A 771 -11.24 -23.13 6.33
N GLY A 772 -11.61 -22.79 5.09
CA GLY A 772 -10.76 -23.01 3.92
C GLY A 772 -9.42 -22.27 4.03
N LEU A 773 -9.47 -21.01 4.45
CA LEU A 773 -8.28 -20.19 4.71
C LEU A 773 -7.37 -20.78 5.80
N TRP A 774 -7.94 -21.30 6.90
CA TRP A 774 -7.16 -21.92 7.97
C TRP A 774 -6.50 -23.22 7.53
N ARG A 775 -7.18 -24.03 6.69
CA ARG A 775 -6.58 -25.22 6.08
C ARG A 775 -5.42 -24.84 5.15
N ALA A 776 -5.57 -23.80 4.34
CA ALA A 776 -4.49 -23.28 3.50
C ALA A 776 -3.30 -22.78 4.34
N ALA A 777 -3.56 -22.02 5.41
CA ALA A 777 -2.54 -21.58 6.36
C ALA A 777 -1.84 -22.77 7.04
N TRP A 778 -2.58 -23.83 7.39
CA TRP A 778 -2.01 -25.04 7.97
C TRP A 778 -1.11 -25.79 6.98
N ARG A 779 -1.47 -25.86 5.70
CA ARG A 779 -0.60 -26.41 4.64
C ARG A 779 0.68 -25.58 4.51
N MET A 780 0.56 -24.26 4.52
CA MET A 780 1.72 -23.36 4.52
C MET A 780 2.62 -23.56 5.74
N ILE A 781 2.05 -23.75 6.94
CA ILE A 781 2.79 -24.07 8.17
C ILE A 781 3.45 -25.45 8.06
N SER A 782 2.79 -26.42 7.44
CA SER A 782 3.34 -27.78 7.27
C SER A 782 4.59 -27.77 6.39
N ASP A 783 4.62 -26.90 5.39
CA ASP A 783 5.77 -26.71 4.50
C ASP A 783 6.89 -25.86 5.13
N HIS A 784 6.53 -24.89 5.98
CA HIS A 784 7.46 -23.94 6.62
C HIS A 784 7.32 -23.90 8.16
N PRO A 785 7.45 -25.02 8.88
CA PRO A 785 7.04 -25.10 10.28
C PRO A 785 7.94 -24.30 11.24
N ILE A 786 9.25 -24.26 10.98
CA ILE A 786 10.24 -23.64 11.88
C ILE A 786 10.36 -22.14 11.62
N THR A 787 10.40 -21.73 10.35
CA THR A 787 10.72 -20.36 9.93
C THR A 787 9.50 -19.54 9.57
N GLY A 788 8.38 -20.19 9.21
CA GLY A 788 7.29 -19.53 8.50
C GLY A 788 7.75 -19.02 7.13
N VAL A 789 6.95 -18.15 6.53
CA VAL A 789 7.22 -17.51 5.24
C VAL A 789 7.78 -16.08 5.37
N GLY A 790 8.01 -15.62 6.60
CA GLY A 790 8.51 -14.27 6.91
C GLY A 790 7.40 -13.22 7.06
N LEU A 791 7.74 -12.09 7.69
CA LEU A 791 6.81 -10.97 7.90
C LEU A 791 6.25 -10.44 6.58
N ASP A 792 4.96 -10.16 6.55
CA ASP A 792 4.17 -9.65 5.43
C ASP A 792 4.27 -10.45 4.12
N ASN A 793 4.59 -11.74 4.21
CA ASN A 793 4.76 -12.60 3.02
C ASN A 793 3.59 -13.55 2.76
N PHE A 794 2.59 -13.64 3.65
CA PHE A 794 1.42 -14.51 3.48
C PHE A 794 0.68 -14.23 2.16
N LEU A 795 0.44 -12.96 1.81
CA LEU A 795 -0.23 -12.56 0.56
C LEU A 795 0.40 -13.17 -0.69
N TYR A 796 1.73 -13.22 -0.75
CA TYR A 796 2.45 -13.68 -1.95
C TYR A 796 2.57 -15.19 -2.02
N ARG A 797 2.42 -15.88 -0.89
CA ARG A 797 2.50 -17.34 -0.79
C ARG A 797 1.13 -17.99 -0.80
N TYR A 798 0.08 -17.29 -0.34
CA TYR A 798 -1.27 -17.82 -0.22
C TYR A 798 -1.83 -18.44 -1.50
N PRO A 799 -1.61 -17.87 -2.72
CA PRO A 799 -2.08 -18.50 -3.95
C PRO A 799 -1.59 -19.94 -4.15
N ASP A 800 -0.39 -20.28 -3.68
CA ASP A 800 0.18 -21.64 -3.80
C ASP A 800 -0.55 -22.67 -2.91
N TYR A 801 -1.23 -22.21 -1.86
CA TYR A 801 -1.92 -23.04 -0.87
C TYR A 801 -3.45 -22.93 -0.93
N MET A 802 -3.96 -22.10 -1.84
CA MET A 802 -5.37 -21.77 -1.94
C MET A 802 -6.18 -23.02 -2.33
N LEU A 803 -7.26 -23.27 -1.59
CA LEU A 803 -8.19 -24.35 -1.90
C LEU A 803 -9.18 -23.92 -2.98
N PRO A 804 -9.72 -24.85 -3.80
CA PRO A 804 -10.69 -24.53 -4.84
C PRO A 804 -11.90 -23.74 -4.33
N GLU A 805 -12.33 -23.96 -3.09
CA GLU A 805 -13.47 -23.27 -2.47
C GLU A 805 -13.14 -21.86 -1.97
N ALA A 806 -11.85 -21.47 -1.96
CA ALA A 806 -11.37 -20.18 -1.44
C ALA A 806 -10.91 -19.21 -2.55
N TRP A 807 -11.19 -19.53 -3.82
CA TRP A 807 -10.73 -18.79 -5.01
C TRP A 807 -11.27 -17.34 -5.12
N GLU A 808 -12.38 -17.04 -4.43
CA GLU A 808 -13.03 -15.72 -4.47
C GLU A 808 -12.22 -14.61 -3.78
N GLU A 809 -11.27 -14.96 -2.90
CA GLU A 809 -10.44 -14.00 -2.15
C GLU A 809 -8.94 -14.32 -2.29
N PRO A 810 -8.37 -14.27 -3.51
CA PRO A 810 -6.99 -14.73 -3.76
C PRO A 810 -5.93 -13.77 -3.18
N ASN A 811 -6.34 -12.55 -2.81
CA ASN A 811 -5.45 -11.48 -2.37
C ASN A 811 -5.52 -11.24 -0.84
N LEU A 812 -5.78 -12.28 -0.05
CA LEU A 812 -5.75 -12.20 1.42
C LEU A 812 -4.33 -12.12 1.95
N SER A 813 -4.07 -11.20 2.88
CA SER A 813 -2.74 -10.97 3.47
C SER A 813 -2.51 -11.65 4.82
N HIS A 814 -3.49 -12.39 5.35
CA HIS A 814 -3.40 -13.08 6.65
C HIS A 814 -4.47 -14.16 6.80
N PRO A 815 -4.28 -15.14 7.70
CA PRO A 815 -5.20 -16.26 7.89
C PRO A 815 -6.43 -15.97 8.77
N HIS A 816 -6.66 -14.73 9.23
CA HIS A 816 -7.76 -14.38 10.15
C HIS A 816 -7.80 -15.26 11.43
N ASN A 817 -6.63 -15.59 11.97
CA ASN A 817 -6.49 -16.27 13.24
C ASN A 817 -5.12 -15.90 13.84
N ILE A 818 -5.11 -15.26 15.00
CA ILE A 818 -3.90 -14.69 15.61
C ILE A 818 -2.78 -15.71 15.81
N VAL A 819 -3.10 -16.97 16.13
CA VAL A 819 -2.09 -18.01 16.33
C VAL A 819 -1.50 -18.45 15.00
N LEU A 820 -2.35 -18.72 14.00
CA LEU A 820 -1.91 -19.10 12.66
C LEU A 820 -1.11 -17.97 12.01
N ASP A 821 -1.51 -16.72 12.24
CA ASP A 821 -0.87 -15.53 11.67
C ASP A 821 0.53 -15.29 12.26
N PHE A 822 0.70 -15.46 13.57
CA PHE A 822 2.03 -15.47 14.18
C PHE A 822 2.89 -16.63 13.67
N TRP A 823 2.31 -17.81 13.47
CA TRP A 823 3.04 -18.99 12.98
C TRP A 823 3.47 -18.82 11.53
N THR A 824 2.57 -18.45 10.62
CA THR A 824 2.92 -18.29 9.20
C THR A 824 3.98 -17.21 9.00
N ARG A 825 4.01 -16.15 9.83
CA ARG A 825 5.00 -15.07 9.71
C ARG A 825 6.34 -15.37 10.37
N LEU A 826 6.34 -15.98 11.55
CA LEU A 826 7.53 -16.11 12.41
C LEU A 826 7.96 -17.57 12.65
N GLY A 827 7.28 -18.52 12.03
CA GLY A 827 7.43 -19.95 12.28
C GLY A 827 6.98 -20.35 13.68
N ILE A 828 7.42 -21.52 14.17
CA ILE A 828 7.06 -22.03 15.50
C ILE A 828 7.43 -21.06 16.63
N GLY A 829 8.45 -20.22 16.42
CA GLY A 829 8.80 -19.15 17.35
C GLY A 829 7.66 -18.16 17.58
N GLY A 830 6.79 -17.94 16.58
CA GLY A 830 5.65 -17.02 16.62
C GLY A 830 4.63 -17.36 17.72
N PRO A 831 3.98 -18.54 17.67
CA PRO A 831 3.07 -18.97 18.73
C PRO A 831 3.73 -19.03 20.10
N VAL A 832 5.01 -19.45 20.17
CA VAL A 832 5.76 -19.52 21.42
C VAL A 832 5.95 -18.11 22.02
N VAL A 833 6.40 -17.14 21.24
CA VAL A 833 6.62 -15.78 21.75
C VAL A 833 5.30 -15.08 22.09
N LEU A 834 4.23 -15.33 21.32
CA LEU A 834 2.88 -14.87 21.65
C LEU A 834 2.44 -15.45 23.01
N ALA A 835 2.60 -16.75 23.23
CA ALA A 835 2.26 -17.39 24.51
C ALA A 835 3.08 -16.81 25.67
N VAL A 836 4.39 -16.60 25.50
CA VAL A 836 5.26 -16.01 26.53
C VAL A 836 4.85 -14.57 26.86
N LEU A 837 4.56 -13.74 25.85
CA LEU A 837 4.05 -12.37 26.05
C LEU A 837 2.75 -12.37 26.85
N LEU A 838 1.80 -13.22 26.47
CA LEU A 838 0.49 -13.32 27.12
C LEU A 838 0.61 -13.85 28.56
N LEU A 839 1.40 -14.90 28.78
CA LEU A 839 1.63 -15.44 30.12
C LEU A 839 2.29 -14.41 31.04
N ALA A 840 3.34 -13.73 30.57
CA ALA A 840 4.02 -12.69 31.33
C ALA A 840 3.07 -11.51 31.64
N PHE A 841 2.24 -11.12 30.68
CA PHE A 841 1.21 -10.10 30.86
C PHE A 841 0.18 -10.48 31.92
N PHE A 842 -0.51 -11.62 31.76
CA PHE A 842 -1.57 -12.04 32.68
C PHE A 842 -1.03 -12.27 34.09
N GLN A 843 0.17 -12.84 34.23
CA GLN A 843 0.82 -12.96 35.53
C GLN A 843 1.08 -11.60 36.17
N ALA A 844 1.59 -10.61 35.43
CA ALA A 844 1.84 -9.28 35.97
C ALA A 844 0.53 -8.53 36.31
N ALA A 845 -0.45 -8.57 35.40
CA ALA A 845 -1.74 -7.91 35.57
C ALA A 845 -2.54 -8.48 36.74
N LEU A 846 -2.67 -9.81 36.85
CA LEU A 846 -3.38 -10.45 37.96
C LEU A 846 -2.66 -10.23 39.29
N ARG A 847 -1.32 -10.32 39.34
CA ARG A 847 -0.57 -9.99 40.57
C ARG A 847 -0.84 -8.55 41.03
N LEU A 848 -0.94 -7.60 40.10
CA LEU A 848 -1.30 -6.22 40.42
C LEU A 848 -2.75 -6.09 40.86
N TYR A 849 -3.68 -6.73 40.14
CA TYR A 849 -5.10 -6.74 40.48
C TYR A 849 -5.34 -7.19 41.93
N TRP A 850 -4.74 -8.32 42.34
CA TRP A 850 -4.93 -8.88 43.68
C TRP A 850 -4.19 -8.15 44.80
N ARG A 851 -3.20 -7.29 44.48
CA ARG A 851 -2.38 -6.59 45.48
C ARG A 851 -2.69 -5.11 45.62
N LEU A 852 -3.28 -4.50 44.59
CA LEU A 852 -3.62 -3.09 44.63
C LEU A 852 -4.87 -2.86 45.48
N PRO A 853 -4.90 -1.79 46.31
CA PRO A 853 -6.14 -1.37 46.93
C PRO A 853 -7.15 -0.89 45.87
N GLU A 854 -8.43 -0.85 46.22
CA GLU A 854 -9.44 -0.28 45.34
C GLU A 854 -9.12 1.19 45.01
N GLY A 855 -9.14 1.51 43.71
CA GLY A 855 -8.68 2.78 43.17
C GLY A 855 -8.81 2.81 41.66
N ASP A 856 -8.56 3.98 41.05
CA ASP A 856 -8.58 4.14 39.58
C ASP A 856 -7.56 3.22 38.89
N GLU A 857 -6.35 3.05 39.44
CA GLU A 857 -5.34 2.15 38.89
C GLU A 857 -5.79 0.67 38.93
N HIS A 858 -6.50 0.26 39.99
CA HIS A 858 -7.09 -1.08 40.10
C HIS A 858 -8.18 -1.31 39.03
N ALA A 859 -9.04 -0.31 38.80
CA ALA A 859 -10.04 -0.35 37.73
C ALA A 859 -9.41 -0.41 36.32
N ILE A 860 -8.31 0.31 36.11
CA ILE A 860 -7.58 0.29 34.83
C ILE A 860 -6.90 -1.06 34.60
N ILE A 861 -6.30 -1.69 35.61
CA ILE A 861 -5.76 -3.06 35.50
C ILE A 861 -6.86 -4.06 35.11
N LEU A 862 -8.03 -3.97 35.74
CA LEU A 862 -9.19 -4.79 35.39
C LEU A 862 -9.58 -4.59 33.91
N GLY A 863 -9.62 -3.32 33.47
CA GLY A 863 -9.91 -2.94 32.10
C GLY A 863 -8.89 -3.47 31.08
N TRP A 864 -7.59 -3.36 31.38
CA TRP A 864 -6.51 -3.90 30.53
C TRP A 864 -6.56 -5.42 30.43
N THR A 865 -6.85 -6.10 31.54
CA THR A 865 -6.99 -7.56 31.57
C THR A 865 -8.16 -7.99 30.69
N ALA A 866 -9.32 -7.35 30.84
CA ALA A 866 -10.50 -7.62 30.03
C ALA A 866 -10.32 -7.25 28.54
N SER A 867 -9.60 -6.16 28.26
CA SER A 867 -9.23 -5.72 26.90
C SER A 867 -8.35 -6.74 26.18
N MET A 868 -7.37 -7.32 26.88
CA MET A 868 -6.52 -8.39 26.33
C MET A 868 -7.33 -9.66 26.06
N VAL A 869 -8.23 -10.05 26.96
CA VAL A 869 -9.12 -11.21 26.73
C VAL A 869 -10.04 -10.97 25.51
N ALA A 870 -10.65 -9.79 25.41
CA ALA A 870 -11.46 -9.41 24.26
C ALA A 870 -10.67 -9.44 22.94
N THR A 871 -9.41 -8.97 22.97
CA THR A 871 -8.49 -9.01 21.83
C THR A 871 -8.22 -10.43 21.34
N LEU A 872 -7.95 -11.35 22.27
CA LEU A 872 -7.70 -12.76 21.94
C LEU A 872 -8.95 -13.45 21.42
N ALA A 873 -10.10 -13.20 22.06
CA ALA A 873 -11.37 -13.78 21.64
C ALA A 873 -11.74 -13.38 20.21
N HIS A 874 -11.62 -12.09 19.86
CA HIS A 874 -11.80 -11.64 18.47
C HIS A 874 -10.70 -12.21 17.56
N GLY A 875 -9.46 -12.25 18.04
CA GLY A 875 -8.29 -12.74 17.29
C GLY A 875 -8.35 -14.20 16.89
N MET A 876 -9.23 -15.01 17.50
CA MET A 876 -9.44 -16.37 17.05
C MET A 876 -10.08 -16.48 15.66
N VAL A 877 -10.74 -15.41 15.23
CA VAL A 877 -11.47 -15.38 13.96
C VAL A 877 -11.12 -14.16 13.10
N ASP A 878 -10.21 -13.30 13.52
CA ASP A 878 -9.83 -12.12 12.74
C ASP A 878 -8.39 -11.66 12.97
N HIS A 879 -7.95 -10.69 12.18
CA HIS A 879 -6.59 -10.15 12.17
C HIS A 879 -6.34 -9.16 13.32
N SER A 880 -6.18 -9.72 14.52
CA SER A 880 -6.13 -8.96 15.77
C SER A 880 -4.77 -8.35 16.14
N TYR A 881 -3.71 -8.43 15.34
CA TYR A 881 -2.40 -7.90 15.77
C TYR A 881 -1.65 -7.08 14.72
N PHE A 882 -1.43 -7.58 13.48
CA PHE A 882 -0.53 -6.92 12.53
C PHE A 882 -1.14 -5.70 11.82
N LEU A 883 -1.79 -4.83 12.58
CA LEU A 883 -2.23 -3.48 12.20
C LEU A 883 -1.62 -2.46 13.16
N VAL A 884 -1.24 -1.30 12.65
CA VAL A 884 -0.41 -0.31 13.37
C VAL A 884 -1.02 0.12 14.70
N ASP A 885 -2.30 0.48 14.68
CA ASP A 885 -3.07 0.88 15.84
C ASP A 885 -3.24 -0.28 16.83
N LEU A 886 -3.57 -1.48 16.34
CA LEU A 886 -3.78 -2.65 17.19
C LEU A 886 -2.49 -3.09 17.89
N ALA A 887 -1.35 -3.08 17.19
CA ALA A 887 -0.03 -3.37 17.76
C ALA A 887 0.38 -2.32 18.79
N LEU A 888 0.11 -1.03 18.54
CA LEU A 888 0.38 0.04 19.50
C LEU A 888 -0.52 -0.05 20.74
N VAL A 889 -1.81 -0.41 20.62
CA VAL A 889 -2.67 -0.64 21.79
C VAL A 889 -2.22 -1.88 22.57
N PHE A 890 -1.77 -2.94 21.88
CA PHE A 890 -1.21 -4.13 22.54
C PHE A 890 -0.01 -3.74 23.40
N PHE A 891 0.98 -3.03 22.83
CA PHE A 891 2.16 -2.59 23.56
C PHE A 891 1.92 -1.46 24.57
N LEU A 892 0.89 -0.62 24.37
CA LEU A 892 0.38 0.31 25.39
C LEU A 892 -0.06 -0.46 26.63
N THR A 893 -0.84 -1.52 26.43
CA THR A 893 -1.36 -2.36 27.52
C THR A 893 -0.23 -3.03 28.29
N LEU A 894 0.75 -3.62 27.58
CA LEU A 894 1.94 -4.22 28.19
C LEU A 894 2.80 -3.17 28.93
N GLY A 895 2.98 -2.00 28.31
CA GLY A 895 3.79 -0.90 28.84
C GLY A 895 3.18 -0.32 30.12
N TRP A 896 1.85 -0.20 30.15
CA TRP A 896 1.11 0.30 31.31
C TRP A 896 1.27 -0.63 32.51
N VAL A 897 1.03 -1.93 32.33
CA VAL A 897 1.15 -2.95 33.40
C VAL A 897 2.58 -3.04 33.93
N SER A 898 3.57 -2.97 33.04
CA SER A 898 4.98 -3.05 33.44
C SER A 898 5.52 -1.77 34.10
N ALA A 899 4.97 -0.60 33.78
CA ALA A 899 5.38 0.68 34.35
C ALA A 899 4.76 0.98 35.73
N LEU A 900 3.55 0.48 36.03
CA LEU A 900 2.84 0.81 37.27
C LEU A 900 3.66 0.52 38.56
N PRO A 901 4.32 -0.66 38.73
CA PRO A 901 5.13 -0.92 39.92
C PRO A 901 6.25 0.11 40.13
N LEU A 902 6.80 0.66 39.06
CA LEU A 902 7.89 1.63 39.11
C LEU A 902 7.38 3.01 39.50
N ALA A 903 6.21 3.40 38.96
CA ALA A 903 5.55 4.63 39.35
C ALA A 903 5.17 4.62 40.83
N MET A 904 4.64 3.49 41.33
CA MET A 904 4.34 3.32 42.75
C MET A 904 5.59 3.44 43.64
N ARG A 905 6.71 2.84 43.23
CA ARG A 905 7.99 2.94 43.96
C ARG A 905 8.58 4.35 43.95
N ALA A 906 8.38 5.09 42.86
CA ALA A 906 8.87 6.45 42.73
C ALA A 906 8.09 7.44 43.62
N GLU A 907 6.80 7.19 43.82
CA GLU A 907 5.92 8.03 44.64
C GLU A 907 5.89 7.64 46.14
N ALA A 908 6.54 6.54 46.54
CA ALA A 908 6.56 6.11 47.94
C ALA A 908 7.34 7.11 48.83
N PRO A 909 6.82 7.49 50.02
CA PRO A 909 7.51 8.40 50.95
C PRO A 909 8.89 7.87 51.37
N LEU A 910 9.85 8.77 51.55
CA LEU A 910 11.25 8.45 51.85
C LEU A 910 11.48 7.76 53.21
N GLU A 911 10.51 7.79 54.12
CA GLU A 911 10.66 7.27 55.50
C GLU A 911 10.64 5.74 55.62
N ALA A 912 10.25 5.00 54.58
CA ALA A 912 10.22 3.53 54.61
C ALA A 912 11.54 2.86 54.13
N LYS A 913 12.63 3.62 53.93
CA LYS A 913 13.91 3.11 53.39
C LYS A 913 15.02 2.89 54.43
N SER A 914 14.71 2.93 55.73
CA SER A 914 15.69 2.71 56.82
C SER A 914 15.24 1.67 57.86
N GLY A 915 14.54 0.62 57.43
CA GLY A 915 14.26 -0.57 58.23
C GLY A 915 15.16 -1.71 57.83
#